data_AF-A0A5C6DTE4-F1
#
_entry.id   AF-A0A5C6DTE4-F1
#
_cell.length_a   1.000
_cell.length_b   1.000
_cell.length_c   1.000
_cell.angle_alpha   90.00
_cell.angle_beta   90.00
_cell.angle_gamma   90.00
#
_symmetry.space_group_name_H-M   'P 1'
#
loop_
_entity.id
_entity.type
_entity.pdbx_description
1 polymer ?
#
loop_
_entity_poly.entity_id
_entity_poly.type
_entity_poly.pdbx_seq_one_letter_code
_entity_poly.pdbx_strand_id
1 'polypeptide(L)'
;MHLSECSTESEQEIDNLIDGLADLWKATTGDERVCIAILDGPVDLSHPAFHGANLQKLETIAGGVPDDGLATRHGTHVASIIFGCHDGPVKGVAPRCRGLIVPVFRDVVGRSPVPCSQLDLARAINQAVVAGADIINISGGELSPTGTAHPILADAIRNCDRSGVLIVAAAGNQGCDCLHIPAALPAVLPIGAMDAAGHPLDFSNWGEEYRTRGVLAPGDRIKGAVPGARVGAESGTSYSTPVVSGVVALLMSLHLIRDGTRLGSRRVKDVILDTAINCDQQPTTDCLRLLGGRLNITKAKSIIFPGAQLMADDQPNPDLIHTEADMSSPNVESTTSPDASPTEASSAIRLPIQSAQGGLLPSGSGGGCGCGGGGNGGMRQTPQLVYALGQLGFDFGTEARRDGFAQAMDAPAENVLPNPHDTGQLLSHLEKNPWDAASLIWTLSIDSTAVYAILPAGPYAATAHEQLRNFLRDQASEGVERISVPGIIAGSVRLSSGQVVPAIIPELRGMFSWSTNALVENLAPAPPESGATPAETAKFAERINIIQAGVNNILERVYFELRNLGQTPQDRAINFAATNAFNIETIVEKAVSEKLELDTIEIERSPVCRPESDCWDVKLMFFFPERQVQTVRRAYRFTVDVSDVVPVTVGAVRAWFVR
;
A
#
# COMPACT_ATOMS: atom_id res chain seq x y z
N MET A 1 21.59 -15.58 -49.36
CA MET A 1 22.87 -14.87 -49.18
C MET A 1 22.65 -13.43 -49.63
N HIS A 2 22.13 -12.59 -48.73
CA HIS A 2 22.22 -11.13 -48.84
C HIS A 2 22.36 -10.63 -47.41
N LEU A 3 23.61 -10.30 -47.07
CA LEU A 3 24.00 -9.56 -45.89
C LEU A 3 23.50 -8.13 -46.11
N SER A 4 22.51 -7.68 -45.34
CA SER A 4 22.26 -6.25 -45.16
C SER A 4 22.99 -5.82 -43.91
N GLU A 5 23.87 -4.85 -44.10
CA GLU A 5 24.82 -4.30 -43.15
C GLU A 5 24.15 -3.93 -41.82
N CYS A 6 24.76 -4.40 -40.73
CA CYS A 6 24.45 -3.99 -39.37
C CYS A 6 25.09 -2.61 -39.18
N SER A 7 24.31 -1.55 -39.35
CA SER A 7 24.72 -0.21 -38.96
C SER A 7 24.85 -0.18 -37.43
N THR A 8 26.08 -0.08 -36.94
CA THR A 8 26.39 0.24 -35.55
C THR A 8 26.02 1.71 -35.31
N GLU A 9 24.73 1.98 -35.10
CA GLU A 9 24.26 3.28 -34.63
C GLU A 9 24.54 3.39 -33.12
N SER A 10 25.27 4.43 -32.72
CA SER A 10 25.84 4.59 -31.38
C SER A 10 24.76 4.52 -30.28
N GLU A 11 24.82 3.48 -29.46
CA GLU A 11 24.15 3.42 -28.15
C GLU A 11 24.71 4.55 -27.27
N GLN A 12 23.85 5.45 -26.78
CA GLN A 12 24.27 6.60 -26.00
C GLN A 12 24.24 6.26 -24.51
N GLU A 13 25.38 6.44 -23.82
CA GLU A 13 25.47 6.29 -22.37
C GLU A 13 24.75 7.45 -21.67
N ILE A 14 24.08 7.16 -20.55
CA ILE A 14 23.15 8.06 -19.85
C ILE A 14 23.81 9.33 -19.29
N ASP A 15 25.11 9.27 -18.99
CA ASP A 15 25.90 10.40 -18.48
C ASP A 15 26.18 11.47 -19.53
N ASN A 16 26.25 11.07 -20.80
CA ASN A 16 26.40 12.00 -21.92
C ASN A 16 25.07 12.65 -22.34
N LEU A 17 23.93 12.09 -21.89
CA LEU A 17 22.59 12.58 -22.21
C LEU A 17 22.07 13.61 -21.20
N ILE A 18 22.66 13.69 -20.01
CA ILE A 18 22.14 14.49 -18.90
C ILE A 18 23.22 15.41 -18.36
N ASP A 19 23.10 16.70 -18.70
CA ASP A 19 24.01 17.74 -18.23
C ASP A 19 24.07 17.77 -16.70
N GLY A 20 25.29 17.61 -16.17
CA GLY A 20 25.58 17.64 -14.73
C GLY A 20 25.48 16.28 -14.02
N LEU A 21 25.08 15.19 -14.68
CA LEU A 21 25.02 13.87 -14.05
C LEU A 21 26.41 13.33 -13.69
N ALA A 22 27.39 13.43 -14.60
CA ALA A 22 28.76 13.01 -14.35
C ALA A 22 29.38 13.72 -13.12
N ASP A 23 29.11 15.02 -12.96
CA ASP A 23 29.56 15.80 -11.80
C ASP A 23 28.79 15.50 -10.52
N LEU A 24 27.59 14.95 -10.62
CA LEU A 24 26.86 14.42 -9.47
C LEU A 24 27.41 13.05 -9.05
N TRP A 25 27.74 12.18 -10.00
CA TRP A 25 28.39 10.88 -9.74
C TRP A 25 29.75 10.99 -9.08
N LYS A 26 30.55 12.01 -9.41
CA LYS A 26 31.80 12.32 -8.68
C LYS A 26 31.56 12.58 -7.19
N ALA A 27 30.37 13.07 -6.81
CA ALA A 27 30.01 13.33 -5.42
C ALA A 27 29.33 12.14 -4.75
N THR A 28 28.45 11.41 -5.46
CA THR A 28 27.80 10.20 -4.97
C THR A 28 27.19 9.39 -6.12
N THR A 29 27.21 8.07 -6.01
CA THR A 29 26.48 7.13 -6.88
C THR A 29 25.26 6.51 -6.18
N GLY A 30 24.85 7.09 -5.05
CA GLY A 30 23.75 6.62 -4.20
C GLY A 30 24.22 6.22 -2.79
N ASP A 31 23.26 6.23 -1.87
CA ASP A 31 23.42 5.80 -0.47
C ASP A 31 22.35 4.74 -0.15
N GLU A 32 22.75 3.66 0.52
CA GLU A 32 21.86 2.53 0.83
C GLU A 32 20.67 2.90 1.73
N ARG A 33 20.76 4.04 2.43
CA ARG A 33 19.69 4.57 3.29
C ARG A 33 18.57 5.24 2.49
N VAL A 34 18.82 5.59 1.22
CA VAL A 34 17.84 6.14 0.29
C VAL A 34 17.22 4.99 -0.50
N CYS A 35 15.91 4.88 -0.43
CA CYS A 35 15.16 3.76 -0.99
C CYS A 35 14.27 4.20 -2.16
N ILE A 36 14.36 3.52 -3.30
CA ILE A 36 13.55 3.78 -4.49
C ILE A 36 12.68 2.55 -4.77
N ALA A 37 11.36 2.71 -4.77
CA ALA A 37 10.42 1.68 -5.18
C ALA A 37 10.08 1.81 -6.66
N ILE A 38 10.09 0.69 -7.37
CA ILE A 38 9.70 0.58 -8.77
C ILE A 38 8.38 -0.17 -8.84
N LEU A 39 7.32 0.56 -9.19
CA LEU A 39 5.99 0.01 -9.44
C LEU A 39 5.83 -0.21 -10.94
N ASP A 40 6.19 -1.41 -11.39
CA ASP A 40 6.23 -1.76 -12.80
C ASP A 40 5.86 -3.25 -13.02
N GLY A 41 6.30 -3.90 -14.09
CA GLY A 41 6.25 -5.35 -14.21
C GLY A 41 7.30 -6.06 -13.35
N PRO A 42 7.31 -7.41 -13.37
CA PRO A 42 8.39 -8.19 -12.77
C PRO A 42 9.77 -7.79 -13.32
N VAL A 43 10.83 -8.02 -12.54
CA VAL A 43 12.22 -7.70 -12.94
C VAL A 43 13.06 -8.98 -12.97
N ASP A 44 13.83 -9.17 -14.05
CA ASP A 44 14.85 -10.21 -14.13
C ASP A 44 16.07 -9.82 -13.27
N LEU A 45 16.00 -10.13 -11.97
CA LEU A 45 17.08 -9.87 -11.00
C LEU A 45 18.33 -10.73 -11.25
N SER A 46 18.27 -11.74 -12.12
CA SER A 46 19.44 -12.54 -12.49
C SER A 46 20.32 -11.87 -13.55
N HIS A 47 19.83 -10.77 -14.14
CA HIS A 47 20.55 -10.04 -15.17
C HIS A 47 21.88 -9.45 -14.65
N PRO A 48 23.00 -9.55 -15.40
CA PRO A 48 24.32 -9.05 -14.96
C PRO A 48 24.36 -7.55 -14.60
N ALA A 49 23.45 -6.76 -15.16
CA ALA A 49 23.30 -5.34 -14.82
C ALA A 49 23.01 -5.10 -13.32
N PHE A 50 22.39 -6.04 -12.62
CA PHE A 50 22.03 -5.89 -11.20
C PHE A 50 23.05 -6.52 -10.24
N HIS A 51 24.22 -6.94 -10.74
CA HIS A 51 25.25 -7.52 -9.88
C HIS A 51 25.69 -6.51 -8.83
N GLY A 52 25.53 -6.86 -7.54
CA GLY A 52 25.86 -6.00 -6.41
C GLY A 52 24.79 -4.94 -6.06
N ALA A 53 23.67 -4.87 -6.80
CA ALA A 53 22.57 -3.97 -6.46
C ALA A 53 21.77 -4.49 -5.26
N ASN A 54 21.37 -3.59 -4.35
CA ASN A 54 20.57 -3.94 -3.18
C ASN A 54 19.07 -3.89 -3.52
N LEU A 55 18.57 -4.94 -4.19
CA LEU A 55 17.19 -5.02 -4.66
C LEU A 55 16.38 -6.06 -3.87
N GLN A 56 15.24 -5.64 -3.34
CA GLN A 56 14.29 -6.49 -2.65
C GLN A 56 12.97 -6.51 -3.41
N LYS A 57 12.47 -7.71 -3.74
CA LYS A 57 11.14 -7.89 -4.32
C LYS A 57 10.09 -7.94 -3.21
N LEU A 58 9.01 -7.18 -3.35
CA LEU A 58 7.82 -7.27 -2.50
C LEU A 58 6.77 -8.18 -3.14
N GLU A 59 6.07 -8.95 -2.32
CA GLU A 59 4.94 -9.75 -2.79
C GLU A 59 3.72 -8.86 -3.02
N THR A 60 3.15 -8.92 -4.22
CA THR A 60 1.96 -8.15 -4.62
C THR A 60 0.90 -9.07 -5.22
N ILE A 61 -0.32 -8.56 -5.38
CA ILE A 61 -1.43 -9.27 -6.03
C ILE A 61 -1.11 -9.59 -7.50
N ALA A 62 -0.25 -8.78 -8.14
CA ALA A 62 0.24 -9.00 -9.49
C ALA A 62 1.44 -9.97 -9.55
N GLY A 63 1.68 -10.74 -8.49
CA GLY A 63 2.76 -11.72 -8.40
C GLY A 63 2.94 -12.57 -9.67
N GLY A 64 4.19 -12.65 -10.13
CA GLY A 64 4.61 -13.43 -11.29
C GLY A 64 6.12 -13.73 -11.24
N VAL A 65 6.52 -14.84 -11.86
CA VAL A 65 7.93 -15.17 -12.13
C VAL A 65 8.37 -14.35 -13.35
N PRO A 66 9.54 -13.69 -13.33
CA PRO A 66 10.05 -13.01 -14.52
C PRO A 66 10.09 -13.96 -15.72
N ASP A 67 9.45 -13.56 -16.81
CA ASP A 67 9.45 -14.24 -18.11
C ASP A 67 9.98 -13.30 -19.21
N ASP A 68 9.92 -13.69 -20.49
CA ASP A 68 10.22 -12.79 -21.61
C ASP A 68 8.95 -12.06 -22.11
N GLY A 69 8.01 -11.79 -21.19
CA GLY A 69 6.80 -11.01 -21.43
C GLY A 69 7.08 -9.51 -21.52
N LEU A 70 6.11 -8.74 -22.03
CA LEU A 70 6.27 -7.29 -22.24
C LEU A 70 6.43 -6.55 -20.90
N ALA A 71 5.65 -6.92 -19.88
CA ALA A 71 5.74 -6.32 -18.55
C ALA A 71 7.10 -6.63 -17.90
N THR A 72 7.60 -7.86 -18.04
CA THR A 72 8.93 -8.20 -17.50
C THR A 72 10.05 -7.47 -18.23
N ARG A 73 9.98 -7.37 -19.57
CA ARG A 73 10.94 -6.57 -20.36
C ARG A 73 10.95 -5.10 -19.93
N HIS A 74 9.77 -4.51 -19.81
CA HIS A 74 9.61 -3.12 -19.41
C HIS A 74 10.14 -2.86 -17.99
N GLY A 75 9.72 -3.66 -17.01
CA GLY A 75 10.17 -3.53 -15.62
C GLY A 75 11.68 -3.72 -15.46
N THR A 76 12.26 -4.70 -16.16
CA THR A 76 13.72 -4.95 -16.17
C THR A 76 14.48 -3.77 -16.75
N HIS A 77 14.01 -3.20 -17.86
CA HIS A 77 14.63 -2.04 -18.48
C HIS A 77 14.56 -0.81 -17.55
N VAL A 78 13.39 -0.50 -17.00
CA VAL A 78 13.16 0.60 -16.06
C VAL A 78 14.06 0.46 -14.83
N ALA A 79 14.13 -0.73 -14.22
CA ALA A 79 14.97 -0.97 -13.06
C ALA A 79 16.46 -0.79 -13.35
N SER A 80 16.93 -1.21 -14.53
CA SER A 80 18.34 -1.07 -14.91
C SER A 80 18.78 0.38 -15.12
N ILE A 81 17.89 1.26 -15.56
CA ILE A 81 18.17 2.69 -15.69
C ILE A 81 18.49 3.30 -14.31
N ILE A 82 17.85 2.81 -13.24
CA ILE A 82 18.11 3.29 -11.87
C ILE A 82 19.31 2.55 -11.26
N PHE A 83 19.28 1.22 -11.26
CA PHE A 83 20.14 0.40 -10.41
C PHE A 83 21.26 -0.35 -11.15
N GLY A 84 21.41 -0.14 -12.46
CA GLY A 84 22.45 -0.78 -13.26
C GLY A 84 23.85 -0.51 -12.69
N CYS A 85 24.60 -1.56 -12.39
CA CYS A 85 25.96 -1.46 -11.88
C CYS A 85 26.87 -0.79 -12.92
N HIS A 86 27.71 0.16 -12.47
CA HIS A 86 28.60 0.93 -13.37
C HIS A 86 29.65 0.08 -14.09
N ASP A 87 30.07 -1.02 -13.47
CA ASP A 87 30.97 -2.03 -14.07
C ASP A 87 30.21 -3.09 -14.89
N GLY A 88 28.88 -2.98 -14.92
CA GLY A 88 27.99 -3.87 -15.64
C GLY A 88 27.66 -3.39 -17.06
N PRO A 89 26.81 -4.14 -17.78
CA PRO A 89 26.43 -3.81 -19.16
C PRO A 89 25.53 -2.55 -19.28
N VAL A 90 24.99 -2.04 -18.17
CA VAL A 90 24.12 -0.86 -18.12
C VAL A 90 24.52 -0.01 -16.92
N LYS A 91 24.92 1.24 -17.17
CA LYS A 91 25.24 2.22 -16.11
C LYS A 91 23.95 2.88 -15.62
N GLY A 92 23.49 2.49 -14.43
CA GLY A 92 22.34 3.08 -13.77
C GLY A 92 22.66 4.44 -13.16
N VAL A 93 21.61 5.25 -12.97
CA VAL A 93 21.72 6.59 -12.37
C VAL A 93 22.08 6.53 -10.89
N ALA A 94 21.49 5.61 -10.11
CA ALA A 94 21.68 5.52 -8.65
C ALA A 94 21.96 4.07 -8.20
N PRO A 95 23.06 3.44 -8.66
CA PRO A 95 23.34 2.01 -8.45
C PRO A 95 23.50 1.59 -6.99
N ARG A 96 23.85 2.51 -6.08
CA ARG A 96 24.07 2.19 -4.66
C ARG A 96 22.90 2.49 -3.73
N CYS A 97 21.80 3.02 -4.27
CA CYS A 97 20.56 3.16 -3.50
C CYS A 97 19.91 1.80 -3.26
N ARG A 98 19.11 1.69 -2.19
CA ARG A 98 18.26 0.52 -1.96
C ARG A 98 17.09 0.54 -2.93
N GLY A 99 16.73 -0.62 -3.50
CA GLY A 99 15.62 -0.75 -4.43
C GLY A 99 14.53 -1.70 -3.95
N LEU A 100 13.28 -1.30 -4.12
CA LEU A 100 12.11 -2.14 -3.92
C LEU A 100 11.45 -2.43 -5.26
N ILE A 101 11.33 -3.70 -5.65
CA ILE A 101 10.60 -4.11 -6.84
C ILE A 101 9.19 -4.49 -6.44
N VAL A 102 8.20 -3.74 -6.93
CA VAL A 102 6.78 -3.88 -6.56
C VAL A 102 5.96 -4.11 -7.84
N PRO A 103 5.77 -5.37 -8.28
CA PRO A 103 5.05 -5.64 -9.51
C PRO A 103 3.59 -5.16 -9.45
N VAL A 104 3.16 -4.36 -10.42
CA VAL A 104 1.79 -3.87 -10.63
C VAL A 104 1.27 -4.16 -12.04
N PHE A 105 2.16 -4.33 -13.02
CA PHE A 105 1.81 -4.76 -14.38
C PHE A 105 2.09 -6.26 -14.55
N ARG A 106 1.24 -6.95 -15.30
CA ARG A 106 1.42 -8.38 -15.60
C ARG A 106 1.08 -8.70 -17.04
N ASP A 107 1.84 -9.63 -17.59
CA ASP A 107 1.52 -10.28 -18.85
C ASP A 107 0.48 -11.38 -18.62
N VAL A 108 -0.44 -11.54 -19.58
CA VAL A 108 -1.32 -12.71 -19.65
C VAL A 108 -0.97 -13.47 -20.91
N VAL A 109 -0.54 -14.72 -20.77
CA VAL A 109 -0.18 -15.60 -21.89
C VAL A 109 -1.33 -15.61 -22.92
N GLY A 110 -1.04 -15.14 -24.14
CA GLY A 110 -2.00 -15.11 -25.25
C GLY A 110 -2.99 -13.93 -25.29
N ARG A 111 -2.81 -12.89 -24.45
CA ARG A 111 -3.62 -11.64 -24.48
C ARG A 111 -2.75 -10.40 -24.25
N SER A 112 -3.29 -9.21 -24.55
CA SER A 112 -2.68 -7.93 -24.15
C SER A 112 -2.47 -7.84 -22.63
N PRO A 113 -1.48 -7.06 -22.15
CA PRO A 113 -1.22 -6.88 -20.72
C PRO A 113 -2.49 -6.49 -19.96
N VAL A 114 -2.65 -6.98 -18.74
CA VAL A 114 -3.77 -6.54 -17.88
C VAL A 114 -3.44 -5.15 -17.37
N PRO A 115 -4.27 -4.12 -17.64
CA PRO A 115 -4.06 -2.79 -17.10
C PRO A 115 -4.04 -2.84 -15.57
N CYS A 116 -3.11 -2.12 -14.96
CA CYS A 116 -3.11 -1.96 -13.50
C CYS A 116 -4.34 -1.16 -13.10
N SER A 117 -5.19 -1.71 -12.24
CA SER A 117 -6.31 -0.95 -11.68
C SER A 117 -5.78 0.16 -10.76
N GLN A 118 -6.50 1.28 -10.65
CA GLN A 118 -6.13 2.35 -9.72
C GLN A 118 -6.14 1.87 -8.25
N LEU A 119 -6.94 0.84 -7.92
CA LEU A 119 -6.94 0.17 -6.62
C LEU A 119 -5.62 -0.58 -6.37
N ASP A 120 -5.15 -1.37 -7.34
CA ASP A 120 -3.90 -2.12 -7.19
C ASP A 120 -2.70 -1.19 -7.15
N LEU A 121 -2.74 -0.10 -7.94
CA LEU A 121 -1.73 0.96 -7.87
C LEU A 121 -1.69 1.63 -6.49
N ALA A 122 -2.86 1.97 -5.93
CA ALA A 122 -2.98 2.55 -4.59
C ALA A 122 -2.41 1.61 -3.51
N ARG A 123 -2.70 0.30 -3.59
CA ARG A 123 -2.16 -0.71 -2.68
C ARG A 123 -0.63 -0.81 -2.78
N ALA A 124 -0.10 -0.84 -4.00
CA ALA A 124 1.33 -0.91 -4.25
C ALA A 124 2.07 0.34 -3.74
N ILE A 125 1.48 1.53 -3.91
CA ILE A 125 2.02 2.79 -3.35
C ILE A 125 2.11 2.69 -1.83
N ASN A 126 1.02 2.30 -1.16
CA ASN A 126 1.02 2.16 0.30
C ASN A 126 2.03 1.11 0.78
N GLN A 127 2.15 -0.01 0.06
CA GLN A 127 3.13 -1.05 0.37
C GLN A 127 4.58 -0.55 0.24
N ALA A 128 4.87 0.23 -0.80
CA ALA A 128 6.17 0.87 -0.98
C ALA A 128 6.50 1.86 0.16
N VAL A 129 5.52 2.67 0.58
CA VAL A 129 5.67 3.59 1.72
C VAL A 129 5.97 2.82 3.00
N VAL A 130 5.20 1.77 3.31
CA VAL A 130 5.42 0.93 4.51
C VAL A 130 6.77 0.22 4.48
N ALA A 131 7.25 -0.18 3.30
CA ALA A 131 8.57 -0.78 3.11
C ALA A 131 9.74 0.24 3.15
N GLY A 132 9.42 1.52 3.40
CA GLY A 132 10.38 2.60 3.61
C GLY A 132 10.93 3.20 2.33
N ALA A 133 10.13 3.27 1.25
CA ALA A 133 10.51 4.00 0.04
C ALA A 133 10.58 5.51 0.31
N ASP A 134 11.63 6.17 -0.18
CA ASP A 134 11.76 7.62 -0.24
C ASP A 134 11.23 8.18 -1.57
N ILE A 135 11.36 7.39 -2.63
CA ILE A 135 10.93 7.70 -3.99
C ILE A 135 10.14 6.52 -4.55
N ILE A 136 9.04 6.78 -5.25
CA ILE A 136 8.23 5.79 -5.96
C ILE A 136 8.23 6.14 -7.44
N ASN A 137 8.86 5.29 -8.25
CA ASN A 137 8.89 5.38 -9.70
C ASN A 137 7.70 4.60 -10.30
N ILE A 138 6.83 5.29 -11.04
CA ILE A 138 5.69 4.71 -11.76
C ILE A 138 5.86 5.00 -13.26
N SER A 139 6.52 4.09 -13.98
CA SER A 139 6.77 4.21 -15.42
C SER A 139 5.56 3.76 -16.25
N GLY A 140 4.37 4.22 -15.87
CA GLY A 140 3.12 3.91 -16.54
C GLY A 140 1.97 4.78 -16.04
N GLY A 141 0.81 4.64 -16.67
CA GLY A 141 -0.39 5.37 -16.25
C GLY A 141 -1.60 5.05 -17.11
N GLU A 142 -2.76 5.46 -16.61
CA GLU A 142 -4.05 5.34 -17.29
C GLU A 142 -4.45 6.70 -17.89
N LEU A 143 -4.82 6.71 -19.17
CA LEU A 143 -5.33 7.91 -19.84
C LEU A 143 -6.64 8.37 -19.16
N SER A 144 -6.69 9.62 -18.73
CA SER A 144 -7.83 10.23 -18.06
C SER A 144 -8.23 11.53 -18.76
N PRO A 145 -9.45 11.63 -19.32
CA PRO A 145 -9.91 12.85 -19.98
C PRO A 145 -9.97 14.07 -19.07
N THR A 146 -10.12 13.88 -17.76
CA THR A 146 -10.33 14.95 -16.77
C THR A 146 -9.15 15.11 -15.80
N GLY A 147 -8.13 14.28 -15.88
CA GLY A 147 -7.03 14.25 -14.89
C GLY A 147 -7.49 13.88 -13.47
N THR A 148 -8.71 13.37 -13.31
CA THR A 148 -9.26 12.94 -12.03
C THR A 148 -8.99 11.46 -11.81
N ALA A 149 -8.49 11.10 -10.62
CA ALA A 149 -8.32 9.71 -10.21
C ALA A 149 -9.46 9.25 -9.30
N HIS A 150 -9.61 7.93 -9.21
CA HIS A 150 -10.42 7.28 -8.20
C HIS A 150 -9.98 7.73 -6.80
N PRO A 151 -10.90 8.01 -5.85
CA PRO A 151 -10.57 8.53 -4.53
C PRO A 151 -9.47 7.74 -3.81
N ILE A 152 -9.51 6.40 -3.89
CA ILE A 152 -8.50 5.51 -3.27
C ILE A 152 -7.06 5.79 -3.72
N LEU A 153 -6.86 6.10 -5.00
CA LEU A 153 -5.54 6.40 -5.55
C LEU A 153 -5.13 7.83 -5.18
N ALA A 154 -6.08 8.77 -5.20
CA ALA A 154 -5.85 10.13 -4.73
C ALA A 154 -5.45 10.16 -3.24
N ASP A 155 -6.08 9.33 -2.40
CA ASP A 155 -5.75 9.16 -0.99
C ASP A 155 -4.38 8.54 -0.77
N ALA A 156 -4.05 7.45 -1.48
CA ALA A 156 -2.72 6.84 -1.40
C ALA A 156 -1.61 7.84 -1.76
N ILE A 157 -1.84 8.67 -2.77
CA ILE A 157 -0.90 9.71 -3.20
C ILE A 157 -0.80 10.84 -2.19
N ARG A 158 -1.92 11.28 -1.59
CA ARG A 158 -1.89 12.23 -0.47
C ARG A 158 -1.13 11.67 0.74
N ASN A 159 -1.33 10.40 1.07
CA ASN A 159 -0.64 9.74 2.17
C ASN A 159 0.87 9.61 1.90
N CYS A 160 1.24 9.31 0.66
CA CYS A 160 2.63 9.30 0.20
C CYS A 160 3.29 10.67 0.41
N ASP A 161 2.64 11.76 0.00
CA ASP A 161 3.14 13.13 0.18
C ASP A 161 3.26 13.54 1.66
N ARG A 162 2.25 13.16 2.47
CA ARG A 162 2.29 13.38 3.93
C ARG A 162 3.42 12.61 4.60
N SER A 163 3.75 11.42 4.10
CA SER A 163 4.83 10.58 4.60
C SER A 163 6.23 11.02 4.11
N GLY A 164 6.30 12.11 3.33
CA GLY A 164 7.57 12.61 2.82
C GLY A 164 8.18 11.77 1.69
N VAL A 165 7.35 11.02 0.97
CA VAL A 165 7.76 10.13 -0.13
C VAL A 165 7.38 10.77 -1.47
N LEU A 166 8.34 10.88 -2.39
CA LEU A 166 8.11 11.50 -3.70
C LEU A 166 7.64 10.47 -4.73
N ILE A 167 6.52 10.73 -5.41
CA ILE A 167 6.10 9.93 -6.57
C ILE A 167 6.55 10.63 -7.85
N VAL A 168 7.22 9.86 -8.72
CA VAL A 168 7.68 10.28 -10.04
C VAL A 168 6.98 9.39 -11.07
N ALA A 169 6.23 9.98 -12.01
CA ALA A 169 5.39 9.21 -12.92
C ALA A 169 5.43 9.71 -14.37
N ALA A 170 5.28 8.79 -15.32
CA ALA A 170 5.31 9.09 -16.75
C ALA A 170 4.06 9.88 -17.21
N ALA A 171 4.26 10.94 -18.01
CA ALA A 171 3.18 11.76 -18.56
C ALA A 171 2.33 11.04 -19.64
N GLY A 172 2.89 9.98 -20.27
CA GLY A 172 2.23 9.20 -21.32
C GLY A 172 2.82 9.46 -22.72
N ASN A 173 2.45 8.60 -23.67
CA ASN A 173 3.10 8.47 -24.99
C ASN A 173 2.10 8.59 -26.17
N GLN A 174 1.03 9.38 -26.03
CA GLN A 174 -0.03 9.53 -27.04
C GLN A 174 0.19 10.72 -27.98
N GLY A 175 1.13 11.60 -27.68
CA GLY A 175 1.45 12.77 -28.51
C GLY A 175 0.32 13.80 -28.54
N CYS A 176 -0.41 13.95 -27.42
CA CYS A 176 -1.54 14.87 -27.33
C CYS A 176 -1.57 15.67 -26.00
N ASP A 177 -2.42 16.69 -25.98
CA ASP A 177 -2.84 17.41 -24.76
C ASP A 177 -3.75 16.49 -23.93
N CYS A 178 -3.13 15.60 -23.17
CA CYS A 178 -3.74 14.41 -22.61
C CYS A 178 -3.10 14.11 -21.25
N LEU A 179 -3.95 13.78 -20.28
CA LEU A 179 -3.51 13.52 -18.91
C LEU A 179 -3.52 12.03 -18.60
N HIS A 180 -2.47 11.58 -17.93
CA HIS A 180 -2.36 10.24 -17.35
C HIS A 180 -2.45 10.28 -15.83
N ILE A 181 -3.12 9.30 -15.25
CA ILE A 181 -3.14 9.02 -13.82
C ILE A 181 -2.10 7.92 -13.53
N PRO A 182 -1.19 8.11 -12.53
CA PRO A 182 -1.24 9.13 -11.48
C PRO A 182 -0.51 10.44 -11.78
N ALA A 183 0.18 10.56 -12.92
CA ALA A 183 1.05 11.71 -13.23
C ALA A 183 0.35 13.08 -13.12
N ALA A 184 -0.94 13.16 -13.44
CA ALA A 184 -1.72 14.41 -13.37
C ALA A 184 -2.13 14.80 -11.95
N LEU A 185 -1.88 13.98 -10.93
CA LEU A 185 -2.32 14.30 -9.56
C LEU A 185 -1.36 15.28 -8.87
N PRO A 186 -1.85 16.20 -8.01
CA PRO A 186 -1.07 17.35 -7.51
C PRO A 186 0.27 17.00 -6.85
N ALA A 187 0.31 15.94 -6.03
CA ALA A 187 1.51 15.55 -5.29
C ALA A 187 2.56 14.82 -6.16
N VAL A 188 2.21 14.37 -7.36
CA VAL A 188 3.09 13.62 -8.24
C VAL A 188 3.99 14.57 -9.05
N LEU A 189 5.20 14.12 -9.38
CA LEU A 189 6.11 14.76 -10.33
C LEU A 189 5.97 14.10 -11.72
N PRO A 190 5.20 14.68 -12.66
CA PRO A 190 5.05 14.18 -14.02
C PRO A 190 6.31 14.37 -14.88
N ILE A 191 6.72 13.32 -15.57
CA ILE A 191 7.92 13.31 -16.41
C ILE A 191 7.55 13.12 -17.88
N GLY A 192 7.99 14.07 -18.72
CA GLY A 192 7.93 13.95 -20.17
C GLY A 192 9.27 13.47 -20.76
N ALA A 193 9.30 13.23 -22.07
CA ALA A 193 10.46 12.70 -22.76
C ALA A 193 11.02 13.70 -23.78
N MET A 194 12.34 13.84 -23.80
CA MET A 194 13.06 14.64 -24.79
C MET A 194 14.17 13.83 -25.48
N ASP A 195 14.57 14.29 -26.66
CA ASP A 195 15.74 13.81 -27.37
C ASP A 195 17.05 14.34 -26.76
N ALA A 196 18.20 13.91 -27.30
CA ALA A 196 19.52 14.35 -26.86
C ALA A 196 19.81 15.84 -27.12
N ALA A 197 19.06 16.49 -28.02
CA ALA A 197 19.13 17.92 -28.28
C ALA A 197 18.26 18.74 -27.30
N GLY A 198 17.44 18.06 -26.48
CA GLY A 198 16.51 18.67 -25.54
C GLY A 198 15.16 19.05 -26.15
N HIS A 199 14.83 18.57 -27.35
CA HIS A 199 13.49 18.78 -27.90
C HIS A 199 12.52 17.74 -27.36
N PRO A 200 11.28 18.12 -27.00
CA PRO A 200 10.26 17.16 -26.58
C PRO A 200 9.98 16.16 -27.72
N LEU A 201 9.88 14.87 -27.39
CA LEU A 201 9.56 13.83 -28.37
C LEU A 201 8.10 13.93 -28.81
N ASP A 202 7.85 13.56 -30.07
CA ASP A 202 6.54 13.75 -30.69
C ASP A 202 5.39 13.00 -29.99
N PHE A 203 5.70 11.87 -29.36
CA PHE A 203 4.72 11.10 -28.60
C PHE A 203 4.56 11.58 -27.14
N SER A 204 5.45 12.43 -26.61
CA SER A 204 5.39 12.83 -25.20
C SER A 204 4.15 13.68 -24.96
N ASN A 205 3.25 13.23 -24.08
CA ASN A 205 2.06 13.99 -23.73
C ASN A 205 2.41 15.31 -23.03
N TRP A 206 1.51 16.27 -23.15
CA TRP A 206 1.55 17.54 -22.44
C TRP A 206 0.16 17.89 -21.90
N GLY A 207 0.07 18.97 -21.14
CA GLY A 207 -1.21 19.51 -20.71
C GLY A 207 -1.05 20.60 -19.67
N GLU A 208 -2.14 21.31 -19.38
CA GLU A 208 -2.15 22.41 -18.41
C GLU A 208 -1.62 21.99 -17.04
N GLU A 209 -2.02 20.81 -16.57
CA GLU A 209 -1.59 20.24 -15.30
C GLU A 209 -0.09 19.91 -15.26
N TYR A 210 0.51 19.54 -16.41
CA TYR A 210 1.93 19.22 -16.50
C TYR A 210 2.79 20.48 -16.68
N ARG A 211 2.23 21.57 -17.21
CA ARG A 211 2.95 22.80 -17.51
C ARG A 211 3.68 23.42 -16.31
N THR A 212 3.10 23.32 -15.12
CA THR A 212 3.68 23.92 -13.90
C THR A 212 4.26 22.89 -12.94
N ARG A 213 4.05 21.60 -13.22
CA ARG A 213 4.38 20.51 -12.28
C ARG A 213 5.27 19.44 -12.87
N GLY A 214 5.54 19.48 -14.17
CA GLY A 214 6.31 18.47 -14.88
C GLY A 214 7.63 18.96 -15.42
N VAL A 215 8.49 18.00 -15.75
CA VAL A 215 9.83 18.24 -16.27
C VAL A 215 10.12 17.25 -17.39
N LEU A 216 10.85 17.69 -18.40
CA LEU A 216 11.40 16.83 -19.45
C LEU A 216 12.75 16.24 -19.03
N ALA A 217 12.91 14.95 -19.29
CA ALA A 217 14.17 14.24 -19.15
C ALA A 217 14.45 13.38 -20.40
N PRO A 218 15.70 12.98 -20.66
CA PRO A 218 16.02 12.16 -21.83
C PRO A 218 15.19 10.88 -21.84
N GLY A 219 14.52 10.64 -22.97
CA GLY A 219 13.65 9.48 -23.15
C GLY A 219 13.71 8.90 -24.55
N ASP A 220 14.73 9.27 -25.35
CA ASP A 220 14.99 8.70 -26.66
C ASP A 220 16.15 7.71 -26.62
N ARG A 221 15.92 6.48 -27.07
CA ARG A 221 16.90 5.39 -27.18
C ARG A 221 17.74 5.22 -25.91
N ILE A 222 17.06 5.20 -24.75
CA ILE A 222 17.71 5.03 -23.45
C ILE A 222 18.15 3.58 -23.33
N LYS A 223 19.44 3.37 -23.07
CA LYS A 223 20.02 2.03 -22.91
C LYS A 223 19.54 1.37 -21.60
N GLY A 224 19.17 0.10 -21.67
CA GLY A 224 18.76 -0.67 -20.49
C GLY A 224 18.79 -2.17 -20.69
N ALA A 225 18.63 -2.89 -19.57
CA ALA A 225 18.67 -4.34 -19.51
C ALA A 225 17.39 -4.95 -20.07
N VAL A 226 17.53 -6.05 -20.78
CA VAL A 226 16.45 -6.85 -21.32
C VAL A 226 16.60 -8.28 -20.76
N PRO A 227 15.51 -8.93 -20.30
CA PRO A 227 15.52 -10.29 -19.79
C PRO A 227 16.35 -11.28 -20.62
N GLY A 228 17.08 -12.14 -19.91
CA GLY A 228 17.99 -13.11 -20.52
C GLY A 228 19.36 -12.54 -20.87
N ALA A 229 19.92 -11.69 -20.00
CA ALA A 229 21.27 -11.10 -20.12
C ALA A 229 21.51 -10.24 -21.38
N ARG A 230 20.44 -9.65 -21.95
CA ARG A 230 20.52 -8.80 -23.15
C ARG A 230 20.48 -7.31 -22.77
N VAL A 231 20.92 -6.47 -23.69
CA VAL A 231 20.81 -5.01 -23.57
C VAL A 231 20.09 -4.48 -24.80
N GLY A 232 19.28 -3.45 -24.61
CA GLY A 232 18.56 -2.76 -25.68
C GLY A 232 18.50 -1.27 -25.41
N ALA A 233 17.93 -0.54 -26.37
CA ALA A 233 17.65 0.87 -26.25
C ALA A 233 16.18 1.11 -26.61
N GLU A 234 15.46 1.83 -25.74
CA GLU A 234 14.02 2.05 -25.89
C GLU A 234 13.67 3.54 -25.73
N SER A 235 12.60 3.99 -26.39
CA SER A 235 12.14 5.39 -26.34
C SER A 235 10.75 5.49 -25.71
N GLY A 236 10.53 6.47 -24.83
CA GLY A 236 9.28 6.62 -24.08
C GLY A 236 9.41 7.46 -22.81
N THR A 237 8.30 8.07 -22.37
CA THR A 237 8.21 8.72 -21.05
C THR A 237 8.43 7.73 -19.90
N SER A 238 8.14 6.45 -20.12
CA SER A 238 8.45 5.36 -19.20
C SER A 238 9.94 5.23 -18.89
N TYR A 239 10.83 5.60 -19.81
CA TYR A 239 12.29 5.50 -19.65
C TYR A 239 12.91 6.81 -19.19
N SER A 240 12.27 7.97 -19.41
CA SER A 240 12.69 9.24 -18.81
C SER A 240 12.31 9.35 -17.32
N THR A 241 11.22 8.71 -16.90
CA THR A 241 10.78 8.65 -15.49
C THR A 241 11.85 8.08 -14.54
N PRO A 242 12.49 6.91 -14.80
CA PRO A 242 13.53 6.37 -13.93
C PRO A 242 14.81 7.21 -13.93
N VAL A 243 15.09 7.95 -15.00
CA VAL A 243 16.20 8.92 -15.02
C VAL A 243 16.02 9.95 -13.93
N VAL A 244 14.84 10.59 -13.87
CA VAL A 244 14.55 11.61 -12.87
C VAL A 244 14.49 11.02 -11.47
N SER A 245 13.87 9.84 -11.31
CA SER A 245 13.85 9.11 -10.03
C SER A 245 15.27 8.86 -9.49
N GLY A 246 16.20 8.45 -10.35
CA GLY A 246 17.60 8.27 -9.98
C GLY A 246 18.30 9.58 -9.61
N VAL A 247 18.07 10.67 -10.37
CA VAL A 247 18.67 11.98 -10.08
C VAL A 247 18.19 12.52 -8.73
N VAL A 248 16.89 12.42 -8.45
CA VAL A 248 16.33 12.78 -7.14
C VAL A 248 17.00 11.96 -6.04
N ALA A 249 17.17 10.65 -6.23
CA ALA A 249 17.81 9.79 -5.25
C ALA A 249 19.28 10.16 -4.99
N LEU A 250 20.03 10.55 -6.02
CA LEU A 250 21.39 11.04 -5.88
C LEU A 250 21.45 12.37 -5.10
N LEU A 251 20.53 13.30 -5.35
CA LEU A 251 20.44 14.56 -4.62
C LEU A 251 20.09 14.32 -3.13
N MET A 252 19.14 13.42 -2.85
CA MET A 252 18.81 12.99 -1.49
C MET A 252 19.99 12.31 -0.80
N SER A 253 20.72 11.44 -1.51
CA SER A 253 21.91 10.75 -1.03
C SER A 253 23.03 11.74 -0.68
N LEU A 254 23.30 12.70 -1.57
CA LEU A 254 24.32 13.72 -1.35
C LEU A 254 24.00 14.58 -0.12
N HIS A 255 22.74 14.96 0.06
CA HIS A 255 22.31 15.72 1.22
C HIS A 255 22.47 14.92 2.52
N LEU A 256 22.10 13.64 2.48
CA LEU A 256 22.26 12.75 3.63
C LEU A 256 23.73 12.50 4.00
N ILE A 257 24.62 12.38 3.00
CA ILE A 257 26.07 12.21 3.22
C ILE A 257 26.70 13.48 3.79
N ARG A 258 26.33 14.65 3.25
CA ARG A 258 26.96 15.93 3.59
C ARG A 258 26.42 16.54 4.88
N ASP A 259 25.10 16.58 5.01
CA ASP A 259 24.41 17.35 6.06
C ASP A 259 23.82 16.44 7.15
N GLY A 260 23.85 15.11 6.96
CA GLY A 260 23.38 14.12 7.94
C GLY A 260 21.87 13.99 8.08
N THR A 261 21.10 14.81 7.35
CA THR A 261 19.63 14.84 7.35
C THR A 261 19.05 14.34 6.04
N ARG A 262 17.82 13.83 6.06
CA ARG A 262 17.09 13.48 4.83
C ARG A 262 16.50 14.73 4.18
N LEU A 263 16.65 14.86 2.86
CA LEU A 263 16.06 15.94 2.10
C LEU A 263 14.57 15.64 1.90
N GLY A 264 13.67 16.52 2.31
CA GLY A 264 12.23 16.28 2.17
C GLY A 264 11.78 16.18 0.71
N SER A 265 10.87 15.24 0.40
CA SER A 265 10.33 15.00 -0.95
C SER A 265 9.78 16.25 -1.64
N ARG A 266 9.02 17.07 -0.91
CA ARG A 266 8.48 18.34 -1.42
C ARG A 266 9.58 19.31 -1.81
N ARG A 267 10.59 19.47 -0.95
CA ARG A 267 11.73 20.36 -1.23
C ARG A 267 12.51 19.93 -2.47
N VAL A 268 12.80 18.63 -2.63
CA VAL A 268 13.52 18.18 -3.83
C VAL A 268 12.66 18.31 -5.08
N LYS A 269 11.34 18.03 -5.01
CA LYS A 269 10.41 18.27 -6.11
C LYS A 269 10.38 19.74 -6.53
N ASP A 270 10.20 20.65 -5.58
CA ASP A 270 10.14 22.09 -5.84
C ASP A 270 11.44 22.59 -6.47
N VAL A 271 12.61 22.17 -5.96
CA VAL A 271 13.90 22.53 -6.56
C VAL A 271 14.03 22.01 -8.00
N ILE A 272 13.60 20.77 -8.29
CA ILE A 272 13.65 20.23 -9.65
C ILE A 272 12.78 21.06 -10.60
N LEU A 273 11.60 21.50 -10.16
CA LEU A 273 10.70 22.33 -10.96
C LEU A 273 11.23 23.77 -11.14
N ASP A 274 11.67 24.41 -10.05
CA ASP A 274 12.16 25.79 -10.06
C ASP A 274 13.46 25.98 -10.85
N THR A 275 14.22 24.89 -11.02
CA THR A 275 15.49 24.91 -11.75
C THR A 275 15.38 24.44 -13.19
N ALA A 276 14.24 23.88 -13.59
CA ALA A 276 14.00 23.41 -14.94
C ALA A 276 14.23 24.54 -15.95
N ILE A 277 14.88 24.21 -17.08
CA ILE A 277 15.13 25.17 -18.15
C ILE A 277 13.83 25.37 -18.91
N ASN A 278 13.15 26.47 -18.60
CA ASN A 278 11.82 26.79 -19.11
C ASN A 278 11.87 27.31 -20.56
N CYS A 279 10.69 27.58 -21.16
CA CYS A 279 10.62 28.02 -22.55
C CYS A 279 11.37 29.33 -22.81
N ASP A 280 11.32 30.29 -21.88
CA ASP A 280 11.95 31.61 -22.06
C ASP A 280 13.48 31.53 -22.16
N GLN A 281 14.07 30.44 -21.66
CA GLN A 281 15.50 30.18 -21.63
C GLN A 281 15.99 29.38 -22.84
N GLN A 282 15.12 29.05 -23.81
CA GLN A 282 15.50 28.24 -24.97
C GLN A 282 14.71 28.55 -26.25
N PRO A 283 15.34 28.44 -27.43
CA PRO A 283 14.67 28.73 -28.69
C PRO A 283 13.80 27.54 -29.12
N THR A 284 12.58 27.45 -28.59
CA THR A 284 11.56 26.50 -29.09
C THR A 284 10.29 27.23 -29.55
N THR A 285 9.61 26.66 -30.53
CA THR A 285 8.33 27.16 -31.04
C THR A 285 7.12 26.57 -30.31
N ASP A 286 7.30 25.52 -29.50
CA ASP A 286 6.21 24.82 -28.81
C ASP A 286 6.46 24.71 -27.30
N CYS A 287 6.23 25.83 -26.59
CA CYS A 287 6.44 25.91 -25.15
C CYS A 287 5.53 24.96 -24.35
N LEU A 288 4.36 24.60 -24.87
CA LEU A 288 3.40 23.78 -24.14
C LEU A 288 3.93 22.35 -23.92
N ARG A 289 4.70 21.86 -24.89
CA ARG A 289 5.30 20.52 -24.85
C ARG A 289 6.52 20.40 -23.94
N LEU A 290 7.04 21.53 -23.44
CA LEU A 290 8.16 21.55 -22.50
C LEU A 290 7.77 21.28 -21.05
N LEU A 291 6.46 21.21 -20.75
CA LEU A 291 5.97 21.14 -19.37
C LEU A 291 6.48 22.37 -18.58
N GLY A 292 7.08 22.17 -17.39
CA GLY A 292 7.77 23.21 -16.64
C GLY A 292 9.19 23.51 -17.16
N GLY A 293 9.75 22.65 -18.01
CA GLY A 293 11.08 22.83 -18.61
C GLY A 293 11.90 21.54 -18.62
N ARG A 294 13.16 21.63 -19.08
CA ARG A 294 14.12 20.53 -19.09
C ARG A 294 14.84 20.37 -17.75
N LEU A 295 15.11 19.14 -17.34
CA LEU A 295 15.85 18.81 -16.12
C LEU A 295 17.21 19.54 -16.08
N ASN A 296 17.51 20.22 -14.97
CA ASN A 296 18.77 20.94 -14.77
C ASN A 296 19.46 20.53 -13.46
N ILE A 297 20.32 19.52 -13.53
CA ILE A 297 20.98 18.96 -12.34
C ILE A 297 21.92 19.97 -11.72
N THR A 298 22.70 20.70 -12.53
CA THR A 298 23.71 21.65 -12.05
C THR A 298 23.10 22.74 -11.19
N LYS A 299 21.98 23.32 -11.63
CA LYS A 299 21.28 24.37 -10.89
C LYS A 299 20.51 23.79 -9.69
N ALA A 300 19.92 22.61 -9.80
CA ALA A 300 19.30 21.92 -8.66
C ALA A 300 20.32 21.67 -7.53
N LYS A 301 21.51 21.16 -7.89
CA LYS A 301 22.62 20.93 -6.95
C LYS A 301 23.07 22.23 -6.29
N SER A 302 23.19 23.34 -7.02
CA SER A 302 23.64 24.62 -6.43
C SER A 302 22.64 25.23 -5.46
N ILE A 303 21.32 25.05 -5.69
CA ILE A 303 20.27 25.51 -4.77
C ILE A 303 20.22 24.67 -3.50
N ILE A 304 20.36 23.35 -3.62
CA ILE A 304 20.36 22.45 -2.44
C ILE A 304 21.64 22.65 -1.63
N PHE A 305 22.77 22.91 -2.29
CA PHE A 305 24.10 22.99 -1.69
C PHE A 305 24.79 24.34 -1.98
N PRO A 306 24.29 25.48 -1.45
CA PRO A 306 24.93 26.77 -1.66
C PRO A 306 26.35 26.77 -1.06
N GLY A 307 27.32 27.25 -1.85
CA GLY A 307 28.74 27.34 -1.45
C GLY A 307 29.62 26.15 -1.84
N ALA A 308 29.13 25.16 -2.58
CA ALA A 308 29.95 24.07 -3.13
C ALA A 308 30.74 24.54 -4.38
N GLN A 309 31.63 25.52 -4.22
CA GLN A 309 32.61 25.88 -5.23
C GLN A 309 33.89 25.05 -4.98
N LEU A 310 34.07 24.02 -5.81
CA LEU A 310 35.32 23.33 -6.18
C LEU A 310 36.42 23.24 -5.09
N MET A 311 36.49 22.11 -4.38
CA MET A 311 37.79 21.54 -4.00
C MET A 311 38.30 20.72 -5.19
N ALA A 312 38.78 21.42 -6.20
CA ALA A 312 39.52 20.86 -7.32
C ALA A 312 40.68 21.82 -7.62
N ASP A 313 41.71 21.74 -6.77
CA ASP A 313 43.14 21.80 -7.11
C ASP A 313 43.90 21.85 -5.79
N ASP A 314 44.52 20.74 -5.42
CA ASP A 314 45.74 20.81 -4.61
C ASP A 314 46.71 19.78 -5.18
N GLN A 315 47.51 20.24 -6.14
CA GLN A 315 48.77 19.60 -6.48
C GLN A 315 49.65 19.61 -5.22
N PRO A 316 50.31 18.49 -4.86
CA PRO A 316 51.13 18.44 -3.67
C PRO A 316 52.36 19.33 -3.87
N ASN A 317 52.44 20.45 -3.15
CA ASN A 317 53.69 21.17 -3.00
C ASN A 317 54.54 20.44 -1.93
N PRO A 318 55.73 19.91 -2.28
CA PRO A 318 56.60 19.26 -1.33
C PRO A 318 57.40 20.36 -0.63
N ASP A 319 57.06 20.64 0.63
CA ASP A 319 57.99 21.12 1.66
C ASP A 319 57.14 21.59 2.83
N LEU A 320 57.25 20.89 3.96
CA LEU A 320 57.48 21.47 5.29
C LEU A 320 57.47 20.34 6.34
N ILE A 321 58.69 20.08 6.81
CA ILE A 321 59.05 19.26 7.97
C ILE A 321 58.52 19.93 9.25
N HIS A 322 57.89 19.16 10.14
CA HIS A 322 57.96 19.27 11.62
C HIS A 322 57.22 18.05 12.24
N THR A 323 57.92 16.97 12.61
CA THR A 323 58.50 16.62 13.94
C THR A 323 57.51 16.35 15.08
N GLU A 324 57.30 15.04 15.32
CA GLU A 324 57.18 14.22 16.55
C GLU A 324 56.48 14.71 17.84
N ALA A 325 55.63 13.82 18.40
CA ALA A 325 55.76 13.15 19.73
C ALA A 325 54.43 12.38 20.00
N ASP A 326 54.38 11.06 19.85
CA ASP A 326 54.69 9.99 20.82
C ASP A 326 53.82 9.96 22.10
N MET A 327 53.09 8.85 22.29
CA MET A 327 52.63 8.27 23.56
C MET A 327 52.09 6.84 23.30
N SER A 328 53.01 5.87 23.40
CA SER A 328 52.92 4.44 23.75
C SER A 328 51.60 3.92 24.40
N SER A 329 50.92 2.87 23.88
CA SER A 329 51.13 1.38 24.04
C SER A 329 50.16 0.74 25.08
N PRO A 330 49.96 -0.61 25.15
CA PRO A 330 50.47 -1.72 24.32
C PRO A 330 49.43 -2.78 23.85
N ASN A 331 49.87 -3.57 22.87
CA ASN A 331 49.36 -4.90 22.48
C ASN A 331 49.57 -5.97 23.56
N VAL A 332 48.77 -7.05 23.52
CA VAL A 332 49.19 -8.41 23.89
C VAL A 332 48.79 -9.39 22.80
N GLU A 333 49.74 -10.26 22.46
CA GLU A 333 49.80 -11.21 21.35
C GLU A 333 48.98 -12.51 21.52
N SER A 334 48.84 -13.14 20.35
CA SER A 334 48.43 -14.48 19.92
C SER A 334 48.91 -15.73 20.66
N THR A 335 48.12 -16.82 20.54
CA THR A 335 48.55 -18.24 20.33
C THR A 335 47.40 -19.00 19.63
N THR A 336 47.47 -19.41 18.34
CA THR A 336 47.93 -20.70 17.74
C THR A 336 47.45 -21.99 18.43
N SER A 337 47.00 -23.11 17.81
CA SER A 337 46.48 -23.57 16.50
C SER A 337 45.87 -25.00 16.76
N PRO A 338 45.79 -25.98 15.82
CA PRO A 338 44.56 -26.60 15.27
C PRO A 338 44.34 -28.09 15.62
N ASP A 339 43.22 -28.71 15.20
CA ASP A 339 43.25 -30.10 14.68
C ASP A 339 41.98 -30.51 13.90
N ALA A 340 42.12 -31.52 13.04
CA ALA A 340 41.24 -31.82 11.91
C ALA A 340 40.74 -33.30 11.85
N SER A 341 39.52 -33.49 11.30
CA SER A 341 39.04 -34.63 10.45
C SER A 341 38.73 -36.02 11.08
N PRO A 342 38.10 -37.01 10.37
CA PRO A 342 37.10 -37.02 9.27
C PRO A 342 35.97 -38.13 9.32
N THR A 343 35.08 -38.11 8.30
CA THR A 343 34.40 -39.22 7.55
C THR A 343 33.30 -40.11 8.16
N GLU A 344 32.13 -40.20 7.51
CA GLU A 344 31.76 -41.31 6.59
C GLU A 344 30.43 -41.08 5.85
N ALA A 345 30.32 -41.64 4.64
CA ALA A 345 29.16 -41.64 3.75
C ALA A 345 28.67 -43.08 3.52
N SER A 346 27.36 -43.29 3.36
CA SER A 346 26.81 -44.50 2.77
C SER A 346 25.47 -44.23 2.08
N SER A 347 25.39 -44.63 0.82
CA SER A 347 24.25 -44.61 -0.08
C SER A 347 23.60 -46.00 -0.15
N ALA A 348 22.27 -46.08 -0.27
CA ALA A 348 21.60 -47.24 -0.83
C ALA A 348 20.28 -46.87 -1.51
N ILE A 349 20.17 -47.30 -2.76
CA ILE A 349 19.07 -47.15 -3.72
C ILE A 349 17.99 -48.22 -3.46
N ARG A 350 16.70 -47.89 -3.65
CA ARG A 350 15.67 -48.75 -4.29
C ARG A 350 14.37 -47.98 -4.60
N LEU A 351 14.01 -47.93 -5.89
CA LEU A 351 12.69 -47.60 -6.47
C LEU A 351 11.88 -48.91 -6.70
N PRO A 352 10.70 -48.92 -7.35
CA PRO A 352 9.40 -48.37 -6.97
C PRO A 352 8.29 -49.46 -7.04
N ILE A 353 7.09 -49.23 -6.49
CA ILE A 353 5.89 -50.03 -6.87
C ILE A 353 4.69 -49.09 -7.08
N GLN A 354 4.17 -49.11 -8.30
CA GLN A 354 2.87 -48.56 -8.70
C GLN A 354 1.73 -49.47 -8.23
N SER A 355 0.63 -48.87 -7.79
CA SER A 355 -0.71 -49.39 -8.08
C SER A 355 -1.73 -48.26 -8.06
N ALA A 356 -2.32 -48.00 -9.23
CA ALA A 356 -3.49 -47.16 -9.39
C ALA A 356 -4.76 -47.91 -8.93
N GLN A 357 -5.72 -47.18 -8.35
CA GLN A 357 -7.16 -47.27 -8.66
C GLN A 357 -7.95 -46.22 -7.86
N GLY A 358 -8.83 -45.52 -8.55
CA GLY A 358 -9.69 -44.47 -7.98
C GLY A 358 -10.96 -45.02 -7.33
N GLY A 359 -11.67 -44.13 -6.63
CA GLY A 359 -13.01 -44.40 -6.10
C GLY A 359 -13.44 -43.42 -5.00
N LEU A 360 -14.26 -42.44 -5.40
CA LEU A 360 -15.47 -41.91 -4.75
C LEU A 360 -15.51 -41.68 -3.21
N LEU A 361 -15.86 -40.44 -2.84
CA LEU A 361 -16.35 -39.95 -1.54
C LEU A 361 -17.58 -40.77 -1.04
N PRO A 362 -17.85 -40.83 0.29
CA PRO A 362 -18.64 -39.79 0.95
C PRO A 362 -18.27 -39.43 2.40
N SER A 363 -18.83 -38.30 2.83
CA SER A 363 -18.89 -37.67 4.14
C SER A 363 -19.19 -38.57 5.35
N GLY A 364 -18.63 -38.21 6.51
CA GLY A 364 -19.10 -38.69 7.82
C GLY A 364 -18.27 -38.15 8.98
N SER A 365 -18.83 -37.20 9.72
CA SER A 365 -18.40 -36.80 11.06
C SER A 365 -18.64 -37.94 12.06
N GLY A 366 -17.70 -38.16 12.98
CA GLY A 366 -17.86 -39.10 14.09
C GLY A 366 -16.68 -39.01 15.05
N GLY A 367 -16.94 -38.49 16.25
CA GLY A 367 -15.94 -38.23 17.28
C GLY A 367 -15.28 -39.49 17.84
N GLY A 368 -14.06 -39.31 18.34
CA GLY A 368 -13.32 -40.32 19.10
C GLY A 368 -12.78 -39.70 20.38
N CYS A 369 -13.33 -40.14 21.52
CA CYS A 369 -12.76 -39.94 22.84
C CYS A 369 -11.33 -40.52 22.90
N GLY A 370 -10.48 -39.89 23.70
CA GLY A 370 -9.06 -40.22 23.77
C GLY A 370 -8.74 -41.56 24.46
N CYS A 371 -7.58 -42.09 24.09
CA CYS A 371 -6.67 -42.83 24.97
C CYS A 371 -5.24 -42.80 24.38
N GLY A 372 -4.30 -42.33 25.19
CA GLY A 372 -2.87 -42.62 25.24
C GLY A 372 -2.05 -42.93 23.97
N GLY A 373 -1.03 -42.08 23.75
CA GLY A 373 0.33 -42.56 23.46
C GLY A 373 0.91 -42.26 22.08
N GLY A 374 2.00 -41.48 22.06
CA GLY A 374 3.10 -41.69 21.11
C GLY A 374 3.16 -40.77 19.89
N GLY A 375 3.88 -39.67 20.04
CA GLY A 375 4.83 -39.10 19.07
C GLY A 375 4.47 -39.06 17.58
N ASN A 376 4.11 -37.86 17.10
CA ASN A 376 4.85 -37.25 16.01
C ASN A 376 4.72 -35.71 16.09
N GLY A 377 5.85 -35.02 16.17
CA GLY A 377 5.96 -33.57 16.31
C GLY A 377 5.58 -32.83 15.03
N GLY A 378 4.31 -32.87 14.63
CA GLY A 378 3.75 -31.88 13.73
C GLY A 378 3.62 -30.57 14.50
N MET A 379 4.31 -29.51 14.05
CA MET A 379 4.05 -28.15 14.50
C MET A 379 2.53 -27.93 14.52
N ARG A 380 1.95 -27.76 15.71
CA ARG A 380 0.58 -27.22 15.84
C ARG A 380 0.62 -25.85 15.18
N GLN A 381 0.08 -25.74 13.96
CA GLN A 381 -0.17 -24.43 13.37
C GLN A 381 -1.10 -23.70 14.33
N THR A 382 -0.60 -22.60 14.89
CA THR A 382 -1.42 -21.70 15.69
C THR A 382 -2.58 -21.23 14.81
N PRO A 383 -3.84 -21.35 15.28
CA PRO A 383 -4.99 -20.92 14.50
C PRO A 383 -4.84 -19.44 14.13
N GLN A 384 -5.07 -19.10 12.87
CA GLN A 384 -4.98 -17.73 12.40
C GLN A 384 -6.19 -16.93 12.90
N LEU A 385 -5.95 -16.03 13.86
CA LEU A 385 -6.98 -15.16 14.43
C LEU A 385 -7.34 -14.04 13.46
N VAL A 386 -8.61 -13.66 13.46
CA VAL A 386 -9.12 -12.53 12.68
C VAL A 386 -10.12 -11.74 13.51
N TYR A 387 -10.05 -10.41 13.38
CA TYR A 387 -11.07 -9.50 13.87
C TYR A 387 -11.44 -8.56 12.73
N ALA A 388 -12.50 -8.88 11.99
CA ALA A 388 -12.85 -8.18 10.76
C ALA A 388 -14.04 -7.24 10.97
N LEU A 389 -14.02 -6.12 10.24
CA LEU A 389 -15.13 -5.17 10.15
C LEU A 389 -15.66 -5.15 8.72
N GLY A 390 -16.96 -4.96 8.56
CA GLY A 390 -17.55 -4.81 7.24
C GLY A 390 -19.06 -4.78 7.25
N GLN A 391 -19.63 -4.96 6.05
CA GLN A 391 -21.06 -5.13 5.83
C GLN A 391 -21.37 -6.60 5.61
N LEU A 392 -22.46 -7.06 6.25
CA LEU A 392 -22.96 -8.40 6.05
C LEU A 392 -23.67 -8.52 4.72
N GLY A 393 -23.34 -9.57 3.98
CA GLY A 393 -24.05 -10.00 2.78
C GLY A 393 -24.29 -11.51 2.80
N PHE A 394 -24.86 -12.00 1.71
CA PHE A 394 -25.06 -13.42 1.50
C PHE A 394 -24.77 -13.78 0.04
N ASP A 395 -24.40 -15.04 -0.20
CA ASP A 395 -24.16 -15.61 -1.51
C ASP A 395 -24.71 -17.04 -1.55
N PHE A 396 -25.22 -17.46 -2.70
CA PHE A 396 -25.80 -18.79 -2.89
C PHE A 396 -24.75 -19.86 -3.24
N GLY A 397 -23.57 -19.45 -3.72
CA GLY A 397 -22.47 -20.32 -4.16
C GLY A 397 -22.74 -21.01 -5.49
N THR A 398 -23.91 -21.62 -5.66
CA THR A 398 -24.30 -22.36 -6.87
C THR A 398 -25.68 -21.95 -7.36
N GLU A 399 -25.90 -22.09 -8.66
CA GLU A 399 -27.20 -21.82 -9.27
C GLU A 399 -28.30 -22.75 -8.75
N ALA A 400 -27.96 -24.01 -8.48
CA ALA A 400 -28.89 -24.97 -7.90
C ALA A 400 -29.40 -24.53 -6.52
N ARG A 401 -28.53 -23.93 -5.69
CA ARG A 401 -28.94 -23.40 -4.39
C ARG A 401 -29.82 -22.16 -4.54
N ARG A 402 -29.48 -21.26 -5.47
CA ARG A 402 -30.31 -20.09 -5.81
C ARG A 402 -31.72 -20.51 -6.24
N ASP A 403 -31.82 -21.50 -7.13
CA ASP A 403 -33.09 -22.01 -7.62
C ASP A 403 -33.93 -22.66 -6.50
N GLY A 404 -33.27 -23.38 -5.59
CA GLY A 404 -33.93 -23.91 -4.39
C GLY A 404 -34.59 -22.83 -3.53
N PHE A 405 -33.91 -21.70 -3.32
CA PHE A 405 -34.52 -20.54 -2.62
C PHE A 405 -35.64 -19.90 -3.43
N ALA A 406 -35.48 -19.73 -4.75
CA ALA A 406 -36.52 -19.16 -5.59
C ALA A 406 -37.83 -19.97 -5.56
N GLN A 407 -37.73 -21.30 -5.41
CA GLN A 407 -38.89 -22.19 -5.31
C GLN A 407 -39.48 -22.25 -3.89
N ALA A 408 -38.64 -22.11 -2.85
CA ALA A 408 -39.06 -22.21 -1.46
C ALA A 408 -39.68 -20.92 -0.91
N MET A 409 -39.35 -19.76 -1.50
CA MET A 409 -39.84 -18.45 -1.06
C MET A 409 -41.29 -18.21 -1.48
N ASP A 410 -42.06 -17.59 -0.58
CA ASP A 410 -43.43 -17.16 -0.88
C ASP A 410 -43.43 -16.02 -1.92
N ALA A 411 -44.35 -16.08 -2.88
CA ALA A 411 -44.53 -15.01 -3.87
C ALA A 411 -45.09 -13.74 -3.20
N PRO A 412 -44.53 -12.55 -3.46
CA PRO A 412 -44.97 -11.31 -2.82
C PRO A 412 -46.35 -10.82 -3.31
N ALA A 413 -46.78 -11.24 -4.50
CA ALA A 413 -48.10 -10.93 -5.07
C ALA A 413 -48.49 -11.97 -6.14
N GLU A 414 -49.79 -12.04 -6.50
CA GLU A 414 -50.24 -12.82 -7.65
C GLU A 414 -49.50 -12.38 -8.92
N ASN A 415 -48.86 -13.33 -9.61
CA ASN A 415 -48.05 -13.15 -10.83
C ASN A 415 -46.66 -12.50 -10.66
N VAL A 416 -46.14 -12.35 -9.44
CA VAL A 416 -44.74 -11.92 -9.22
C VAL A 416 -43.91 -13.10 -8.72
N LEU A 417 -42.85 -13.43 -9.46
CA LEU A 417 -41.91 -14.48 -9.05
C LEU A 417 -41.12 -14.02 -7.82
N PRO A 418 -40.89 -14.89 -6.81
CA PRO A 418 -40.04 -14.58 -5.67
C PRO A 418 -38.62 -14.21 -6.15
N ASN A 419 -38.03 -13.19 -5.52
CA ASN A 419 -36.67 -12.77 -5.83
C ASN A 419 -35.73 -13.05 -4.64
N PRO A 420 -34.90 -14.10 -4.68
CA PRO A 420 -33.95 -14.42 -3.62
C PRO A 420 -32.86 -13.36 -3.38
N HIS A 421 -32.63 -12.46 -4.34
CA HIS A 421 -31.66 -11.37 -4.19
C HIS A 421 -32.25 -10.15 -3.46
N ASP A 422 -33.57 -10.10 -3.27
CA ASP A 422 -34.21 -9.09 -2.45
C ASP A 422 -34.08 -9.47 -0.96
N THR A 423 -33.28 -8.70 -0.22
CA THR A 423 -33.01 -8.92 1.20
C THR A 423 -34.29 -8.98 2.03
N GLY A 424 -35.32 -8.17 1.72
CA GLY A 424 -36.56 -8.15 2.48
C GLY A 424 -37.37 -9.43 2.35
N GLN A 425 -37.47 -9.96 1.13
CA GLN A 425 -38.13 -11.24 0.86
C GLN A 425 -37.35 -12.41 1.45
N LEU A 426 -36.01 -12.40 1.31
CA LEU A 426 -35.17 -13.43 1.86
C LEU A 426 -35.24 -13.46 3.40
N LEU A 427 -35.19 -12.31 4.07
CA LEU A 427 -35.35 -12.23 5.53
C LEU A 427 -36.70 -12.78 5.98
N SER A 428 -37.78 -12.40 5.30
CA SER A 428 -39.13 -12.91 5.60
C SER A 428 -39.23 -14.44 5.49
N HIS A 429 -38.55 -15.03 4.50
CA HIS A 429 -38.45 -16.48 4.36
C HIS A 429 -37.62 -17.12 5.48
N LEU A 430 -36.45 -16.55 5.77
CA LEU A 430 -35.55 -17.05 6.80
C LEU A 430 -36.14 -16.92 8.21
N GLU A 431 -37.02 -15.96 8.48
CA GLU A 431 -37.74 -15.84 9.75
C GLU A 431 -38.70 -17.02 9.97
N LYS A 432 -39.41 -17.45 8.91
CA LYS A 432 -40.28 -18.63 8.94
C LYS A 432 -39.49 -19.94 8.98
N ASN A 433 -38.34 -19.99 8.29
CA ASN A 433 -37.49 -21.18 8.14
C ASN A 433 -36.04 -20.90 8.59
N PRO A 434 -35.76 -20.86 9.90
CA PRO A 434 -34.43 -20.49 10.41
C PRO A 434 -33.28 -21.40 9.96
N TRP A 435 -33.56 -22.68 9.69
CA TRP A 435 -32.55 -23.65 9.28
C TRP A 435 -31.97 -23.40 7.89
N ASP A 436 -32.72 -22.72 7.00
CA ASP A 436 -32.25 -22.40 5.65
C ASP A 436 -31.07 -21.41 5.67
N ALA A 437 -30.90 -20.66 6.76
CA ALA A 437 -29.76 -19.78 6.98
C ALA A 437 -28.41 -20.52 6.94
N ALA A 438 -28.38 -21.80 7.29
CA ALA A 438 -27.18 -22.64 7.22
C ALA A 438 -26.80 -23.04 5.77
N SER A 439 -27.76 -22.93 4.84
CA SER A 439 -27.51 -23.20 3.42
C SER A 439 -26.85 -22.00 2.72
N LEU A 440 -27.01 -20.78 3.25
CA LEU A 440 -26.43 -19.56 2.69
C LEU A 440 -24.94 -19.43 3.04
N ILE A 441 -24.17 -18.88 2.10
CA ILE A 441 -22.81 -18.43 2.37
C ILE A 441 -22.92 -16.99 2.87
N TRP A 442 -22.77 -16.77 4.16
CA TRP A 442 -22.70 -15.42 4.72
C TRP A 442 -21.39 -14.79 4.31
N THR A 443 -21.41 -13.56 3.82
CA THR A 443 -20.21 -12.85 3.37
C THR A 443 -20.01 -11.60 4.19
N LEU A 444 -18.75 -11.30 4.51
CA LEU A 444 -18.36 -10.01 5.05
C LEU A 444 -17.68 -9.21 3.95
N SER A 445 -18.21 -8.04 3.66
CA SER A 445 -17.73 -7.18 2.58
C SER A 445 -17.17 -5.87 3.09
N ILE A 446 -16.10 -5.39 2.45
CA ILE A 446 -15.53 -4.06 2.69
C ILE A 446 -15.64 -3.28 1.38
N ASP A 447 -16.41 -2.19 1.39
CA ASP A 447 -16.76 -1.40 0.20
C ASP A 447 -17.27 -2.27 -0.96
N SER A 448 -18.30 -3.06 -0.68
CA SER A 448 -18.96 -3.96 -1.64
C SER A 448 -18.09 -5.10 -2.20
N THR A 449 -16.88 -5.30 -1.66
CA THR A 449 -16.02 -6.43 -2.01
C THR A 449 -16.07 -7.48 -0.91
N ALA A 450 -16.54 -8.69 -1.23
CA ALA A 450 -16.51 -9.81 -0.30
C ALA A 450 -15.06 -10.18 0.05
N VAL A 451 -14.69 -10.03 1.31
CA VAL A 451 -13.35 -10.32 1.83
C VAL A 451 -13.30 -11.64 2.60
N TYR A 452 -14.41 -12.02 3.25
CA TYR A 452 -14.53 -13.26 4.02
C TYR A 452 -15.88 -13.93 3.80
N ALA A 453 -15.91 -15.24 3.93
CA ALA A 453 -17.13 -16.00 4.19
C ALA A 453 -17.25 -16.29 5.69
N ILE A 454 -18.44 -16.14 6.29
CA ILE A 454 -18.70 -16.45 7.68
C ILE A 454 -19.39 -17.82 7.72
N LEU A 455 -18.74 -18.80 8.34
CA LEU A 455 -19.25 -20.16 8.48
C LEU A 455 -19.37 -20.52 9.96
N PRO A 456 -20.53 -20.25 10.58
CA PRO A 456 -20.81 -20.73 11.93
C PRO A 456 -20.59 -22.24 12.05
N ALA A 457 -19.79 -22.64 13.05
CA ALA A 457 -19.49 -24.03 13.32
C ALA A 457 -19.53 -24.31 14.82
N GLY A 458 -19.66 -25.59 15.19
CA GLY A 458 -19.69 -26.03 16.58
C GLY A 458 -21.07 -25.92 17.26
N PRO A 459 -21.12 -26.07 18.59
CA PRO A 459 -22.38 -26.18 19.35
C PRO A 459 -23.28 -24.95 19.27
N TYR A 460 -22.72 -23.78 18.99
CA TYR A 460 -23.43 -22.51 18.96
C TYR A 460 -23.72 -22.00 17.53
N ALA A 461 -23.56 -22.85 16.51
CA ALA A 461 -23.77 -22.46 15.11
C ALA A 461 -25.19 -21.93 14.85
N ALA A 462 -26.22 -22.52 15.47
CA ALA A 462 -27.60 -22.06 15.34
C ALA A 462 -27.79 -20.62 15.84
N THR A 463 -27.23 -20.29 17.01
CA THR A 463 -27.28 -18.93 17.58
C THR A 463 -26.47 -17.94 16.75
N ALA A 464 -25.35 -18.37 16.16
CA ALA A 464 -24.58 -17.52 15.26
C ALA A 464 -25.34 -17.21 13.96
N HIS A 465 -26.04 -18.18 13.37
CA HIS A 465 -26.94 -17.91 12.24
C HIS A 465 -28.10 -16.99 12.61
N GLU A 466 -28.65 -17.12 13.82
CA GLU A 466 -29.66 -16.19 14.34
C GLU A 466 -29.11 -14.76 14.43
N GLN A 467 -27.90 -14.59 14.98
CA GLN A 467 -27.25 -13.28 15.08
C GLN A 467 -26.97 -12.66 13.70
N LEU A 468 -26.52 -13.46 12.73
CA LEU A 468 -26.30 -13.00 11.35
C LEU A 468 -27.61 -12.56 10.68
N ARG A 469 -28.73 -13.26 10.92
CA ARG A 469 -30.04 -12.81 10.44
C ARG A 469 -30.46 -11.49 11.07
N ASN A 470 -30.25 -11.32 12.38
CA ASN A 470 -30.51 -10.06 13.07
C ASN A 470 -29.69 -8.93 12.44
N PHE A 471 -28.38 -9.11 12.26
CA PHE A 471 -27.53 -8.11 11.61
C PHE A 471 -27.97 -7.76 10.19
N LEU A 472 -28.39 -8.75 9.40
CA LEU A 472 -28.90 -8.50 8.05
C LEU A 472 -30.20 -7.68 8.08
N ARG A 473 -31.07 -7.94 9.05
CA ARG A 473 -32.29 -7.14 9.29
C ARG A 473 -31.93 -5.72 9.71
N ASP A 474 -31.06 -5.56 10.70
CA ASP A 474 -30.69 -4.25 11.22
C ASP A 474 -30.04 -3.37 10.12
N GLN A 475 -29.26 -3.97 9.21
CA GLN A 475 -28.73 -3.27 8.03
C GLN A 475 -29.83 -2.85 7.04
N ALA A 476 -30.91 -3.63 6.92
CA ALA A 476 -32.01 -3.35 5.99
C ALA A 476 -33.02 -2.33 6.55
N SER A 477 -33.30 -2.35 7.86
CA SER A 477 -34.35 -1.53 8.48
C SER A 477 -33.84 -0.38 9.35
N GLU A 478 -32.74 -0.58 10.08
CA GLU A 478 -32.25 0.38 11.09
C GLU A 478 -31.06 1.20 10.60
N GLY A 479 -30.63 0.98 9.35
CA GLY A 479 -29.49 1.66 8.77
C GLY A 479 -28.18 1.31 9.46
N VAL A 480 -28.06 0.10 10.02
CA VAL A 480 -26.77 -0.40 10.51
C VAL A 480 -25.78 -0.34 9.37
N GLU A 481 -24.68 0.34 9.63
CA GLU A 481 -23.67 0.57 8.63
C GLU A 481 -22.66 -0.57 8.63
N ARG A 482 -22.32 -1.11 9.81
CA ARG A 482 -21.18 -2.02 9.99
C ARG A 482 -21.42 -3.06 11.07
N ILE A 483 -20.71 -4.19 10.92
CA ILE A 483 -20.61 -5.26 11.91
C ILE A 483 -19.16 -5.62 12.20
N SER A 484 -18.92 -6.17 13.38
CA SER A 484 -17.67 -6.84 13.75
C SER A 484 -17.83 -8.35 13.80
N VAL A 485 -16.80 -9.04 13.32
CA VAL A 485 -16.75 -10.50 13.29
C VAL A 485 -15.38 -10.98 13.77
N PRO A 486 -15.22 -11.26 15.08
CA PRO A 486 -14.08 -11.99 15.59
C PRO A 486 -14.18 -13.47 15.22
N GLY A 487 -13.05 -14.12 14.99
CA GLY A 487 -13.04 -15.54 14.71
C GLY A 487 -11.68 -16.11 14.33
N ILE A 488 -11.72 -17.31 13.77
CA ILE A 488 -10.55 -18.03 13.29
C ILE A 488 -10.73 -18.33 11.80
N ILE A 489 -9.69 -18.10 11.01
CA ILE A 489 -9.70 -18.45 9.59
C ILE A 489 -9.52 -19.97 9.44
N ALA A 490 -10.48 -20.63 8.81
CA ALA A 490 -10.49 -22.07 8.58
C ALA A 490 -11.00 -22.39 7.17
N GLY A 491 -10.07 -22.53 6.22
CA GLY A 491 -10.35 -22.89 4.83
C GLY A 491 -10.82 -21.72 3.97
N SER A 492 -11.42 -22.05 2.83
CA SER A 492 -11.88 -21.06 1.83
C SER A 492 -13.16 -21.52 1.15
N VAL A 493 -14.00 -20.57 0.76
CA VAL A 493 -15.27 -20.80 0.06
C VAL A 493 -15.24 -20.12 -1.30
N ARG A 494 -15.76 -20.79 -2.31
CA ARG A 494 -16.00 -20.20 -3.63
C ARG A 494 -17.41 -19.61 -3.68
N LEU A 495 -17.49 -18.33 -4.01
CA LEU A 495 -18.75 -17.60 -4.21
C LEU A 495 -19.31 -17.87 -5.61
N SER A 496 -20.58 -17.51 -5.82
CA SER A 496 -21.27 -17.64 -7.11
C SER A 496 -20.59 -16.87 -8.25
N SER A 497 -19.88 -15.78 -7.92
CA SER A 497 -19.06 -15.00 -8.83
C SER A 497 -17.78 -15.71 -9.32
N GLY A 498 -17.44 -16.86 -8.73
CA GLY A 498 -16.19 -17.58 -8.95
C GLY A 498 -15.03 -17.10 -8.07
N GLN A 499 -15.20 -16.01 -7.32
CA GLN A 499 -14.22 -15.52 -6.35
C GLN A 499 -14.05 -16.53 -5.20
N VAL A 500 -12.82 -16.79 -4.79
CA VAL A 500 -12.51 -17.63 -3.62
C VAL A 500 -12.11 -16.73 -2.46
N VAL A 501 -12.83 -16.83 -1.34
CA VAL A 501 -12.59 -16.03 -0.13
C VAL A 501 -12.27 -16.93 1.06
N PRO A 502 -11.39 -16.50 1.99
CA PRO A 502 -11.15 -17.22 3.23
C PRO A 502 -12.42 -17.32 4.09
N ALA A 503 -12.59 -18.44 4.79
CA ALA A 503 -13.73 -18.66 5.67
C ALA A 503 -13.38 -18.42 7.14
N ILE A 504 -14.22 -17.69 7.84
CA ILE A 504 -14.11 -17.39 9.27
C ILE A 504 -15.11 -18.27 10.00
N ILE A 505 -14.63 -18.98 11.03
CA ILE A 505 -15.48 -19.55 12.07
C ILE A 505 -15.65 -18.45 13.13
N PRO A 506 -16.84 -17.83 13.25
CA PRO A 506 -17.04 -16.69 14.13
C PRO A 506 -17.13 -17.14 15.60
N GLU A 507 -16.59 -16.31 16.49
CA GLU A 507 -16.89 -16.37 17.92
C GLU A 507 -18.07 -15.43 18.19
N LEU A 508 -19.12 -15.93 18.84
CA LEU A 508 -20.32 -15.14 19.12
C LEU A 508 -20.04 -13.92 20.00
N ARG A 509 -19.11 -14.08 20.95
CA ARG A 509 -18.69 -12.98 21.82
C ARG A 509 -17.85 -12.02 20.99
N GLY A 510 -18.20 -10.74 21.03
CA GLY A 510 -17.52 -9.71 20.25
C GLY A 510 -18.10 -9.49 18.85
N MET A 511 -19.15 -10.22 18.45
CA MET A 511 -19.96 -9.84 17.30
C MET A 511 -20.92 -8.71 17.68
N PHE A 512 -20.76 -7.56 17.05
CA PHE A 512 -21.58 -6.38 17.30
C PHE A 512 -21.98 -5.72 15.98
N SER A 513 -23.16 -5.10 15.96
CA SER A 513 -23.65 -4.22 14.90
C SER A 513 -23.76 -2.79 15.43
N TRP A 514 -23.54 -1.80 14.55
CA TRP A 514 -23.69 -0.39 14.92
C TRP A 514 -24.28 0.44 13.81
N SER A 515 -25.06 1.44 14.22
CA SER A 515 -25.51 2.55 13.38
C SER A 515 -25.01 3.86 13.96
N THR A 516 -24.66 4.79 13.08
CA THR A 516 -24.34 6.18 13.44
C THR A 516 -25.48 6.82 14.22
N ASN A 517 -26.73 6.55 13.79
CA ASN A 517 -27.94 7.04 14.43
C ASN A 517 -28.08 6.57 15.88
N ALA A 518 -27.87 5.29 16.18
CA ALA A 518 -27.98 4.79 17.56
C ALA A 518 -26.93 5.42 18.49
N LEU A 519 -25.72 5.71 17.98
CA LEU A 519 -24.70 6.40 18.77
C LEU A 519 -25.07 7.87 19.04
N VAL A 520 -25.63 8.55 18.04
CA VAL A 520 -26.13 9.93 18.19
C VAL A 520 -27.27 9.97 19.19
N GLU A 521 -28.19 9.00 19.18
CA GLU A 521 -29.28 8.90 20.15
C GLU A 521 -28.78 8.70 21.59
N ASN A 522 -27.74 7.87 21.79
CA ASN A 522 -27.14 7.68 23.12
C ASN A 522 -26.42 8.93 23.63
N LEU A 523 -25.80 9.70 22.74
CA LEU A 523 -25.08 10.95 23.08
C LEU A 523 -26.00 12.18 23.13
N ALA A 524 -27.23 12.06 22.64
CA ALA A 524 -28.19 13.15 22.59
C ALA A 524 -28.65 13.55 24.00
N PRO A 525 -28.76 14.87 24.30
CA PRO A 525 -29.41 15.31 25.53
C PRO A 525 -30.89 14.88 25.54
N ALA A 526 -31.49 14.79 26.72
CA ALA A 526 -32.91 14.46 26.87
C ALA A 526 -33.79 15.42 26.04
N PRO A 527 -34.81 14.92 25.34
CA PRO A 527 -35.68 15.75 24.53
C PRO A 527 -36.40 16.80 25.40
N PRO A 528 -36.64 18.01 24.89
CA PRO A 528 -37.34 19.05 25.62
C PRO A 528 -38.77 18.58 25.99
N GLU A 529 -39.25 18.94 27.18
CA GLU A 529 -40.57 18.55 27.67
C GLU A 529 -41.69 19.03 26.72
N SER A 530 -42.80 18.28 26.66
CA SER A 530 -43.96 18.57 25.82
C SER A 530 -44.63 19.88 26.26
N GLY A 531 -44.17 21.00 25.69
CA GLY A 531 -44.51 22.37 26.09
C GLY A 531 -43.39 23.40 25.82
N ALA A 532 -42.22 22.95 25.37
CA ALA A 532 -41.07 23.81 25.07
C ALA A 532 -41.33 24.85 23.97
N THR A 533 -40.70 26.00 24.13
CA THR A 533 -40.81 27.10 23.18
C THR A 533 -40.15 26.74 21.83
N PRO A 534 -40.59 27.32 20.69
CA PRO A 534 -39.97 27.06 19.40
C PRO A 534 -38.45 27.33 19.36
N ALA A 535 -37.96 28.24 20.22
CA ALA A 535 -36.54 28.55 20.36
C ALA A 535 -35.74 27.45 21.10
N GLU A 536 -36.35 26.77 22.07
CA GLU A 536 -35.73 25.65 22.78
C GLU A 536 -35.66 24.41 21.88
N THR A 537 -36.71 24.15 21.10
CA THR A 537 -36.73 23.08 20.10
C THR A 537 -35.69 23.32 18.98
N ALA A 538 -35.52 24.58 18.54
CA ALA A 538 -34.50 24.93 17.55
C ALA A 538 -33.07 24.73 18.07
N LYS A 539 -32.77 25.15 19.30
CA LYS A 539 -31.46 24.91 19.94
C LYS A 539 -31.17 23.43 20.17
N PHE A 540 -32.20 22.65 20.51
CA PHE A 540 -32.08 21.20 20.63
C PHE A 540 -31.72 20.57 19.29
N ALA A 541 -32.45 20.91 18.22
CA ALA A 541 -32.17 20.41 16.87
C ALA A 541 -30.77 20.80 16.36
N GLU A 542 -30.35 22.05 16.59
CA GLU A 542 -28.99 22.52 16.24
C GLU A 542 -27.91 21.70 16.97
N ARG A 543 -28.12 21.39 18.26
CA ARG A 543 -27.17 20.61 19.05
C ARG A 543 -27.08 19.16 18.59
N ILE A 544 -28.20 18.54 18.22
CA ILE A 544 -28.23 17.20 17.64
C ILE A 544 -27.47 17.17 16.30
N ASN A 545 -27.67 18.17 15.44
CA ASN A 545 -26.96 18.27 14.17
C ASN A 545 -25.44 18.38 14.36
N ILE A 546 -24.98 19.14 15.36
CA ILE A 546 -23.54 19.25 15.69
C ILE A 546 -22.99 17.90 16.19
N ILE A 547 -23.72 17.23 17.09
CA ILE A 547 -23.33 15.91 17.59
C ILE A 547 -23.25 14.91 16.43
N GLN A 548 -24.27 14.88 15.57
CA GLN A 548 -24.32 13.98 14.42
C GLN A 548 -23.17 14.25 13.43
N ALA A 549 -22.88 15.52 13.11
CA ALA A 549 -21.77 15.88 12.24
C ALA A 549 -20.40 15.49 12.85
N GLY A 550 -20.21 15.72 14.16
CA GLY A 550 -18.97 15.35 14.85
C GLY A 550 -18.78 13.84 14.96
N VAL A 551 -19.84 13.11 15.29
CA VAL A 551 -19.86 11.63 15.33
C VAL A 551 -19.55 11.08 13.94
N ASN A 552 -20.26 11.52 12.90
CA ASN A 552 -20.03 11.05 11.54
C ASN A 552 -18.59 11.34 11.09
N ASN A 553 -18.05 12.53 11.37
CA ASN A 553 -16.68 12.88 11.02
C ASN A 553 -15.65 11.95 11.67
N ILE A 554 -15.79 11.70 12.97
CA ILE A 554 -14.89 10.80 13.71
C ILE A 554 -15.02 9.38 13.19
N LEU A 555 -16.25 8.88 13.01
CA LEU A 555 -16.50 7.50 12.60
C LEU A 555 -16.08 7.23 11.15
N GLU A 556 -16.35 8.15 10.23
CA GLU A 556 -15.88 8.05 8.85
C GLU A 556 -14.35 8.09 8.82
N ARG A 557 -13.70 9.01 9.54
CA ARG A 557 -12.23 9.07 9.58
C ARG A 557 -11.62 7.80 10.18
N VAL A 558 -12.13 7.34 11.32
CA VAL A 558 -11.72 6.08 11.95
C VAL A 558 -11.93 4.92 10.98
N TYR A 559 -13.07 4.83 10.29
CA TYR A 559 -13.33 3.75 9.33
C TYR A 559 -12.40 3.79 8.11
N PHE A 560 -12.20 4.96 7.50
CA PHE A 560 -11.40 5.10 6.28
C PHE A 560 -9.90 4.99 6.54
N GLU A 561 -9.40 5.52 7.66
CA GLU A 561 -7.98 5.41 8.03
C GLU A 561 -7.61 4.00 8.49
N LEU A 562 -8.58 3.25 9.05
CA LEU A 562 -8.34 1.94 9.64
C LEU A 562 -8.80 0.77 8.76
N ARG A 563 -9.04 1.00 7.45
CA ARG A 563 -9.46 -0.08 6.53
C ARG A 563 -8.37 -1.14 6.39
N ASN A 564 -8.62 -2.33 6.92
CA ASN A 564 -7.70 -3.46 6.86
C ASN A 564 -8.46 -4.81 6.85
N LEU A 565 -7.72 -5.92 6.71
CA LEU A 565 -8.29 -7.27 6.68
C LEU A 565 -8.48 -7.89 8.07
N GLY A 566 -7.97 -7.27 9.14
CA GLY A 566 -8.13 -7.77 10.50
C GLY A 566 -7.32 -9.01 10.84
N GLN A 567 -6.26 -9.33 10.08
CA GLN A 567 -5.48 -10.57 10.27
C GLN A 567 -4.25 -10.37 11.16
N THR A 568 -3.50 -9.28 10.94
CA THR A 568 -2.30 -9.00 11.75
C THR A 568 -2.70 -8.55 13.15
N PRO A 569 -1.85 -8.73 14.19
CA PRO A 569 -2.17 -8.23 15.53
C PRO A 569 -2.47 -6.73 15.56
N GLN A 570 -1.71 -5.94 14.80
CA GLN A 570 -1.93 -4.51 14.64
C GLN A 570 -3.32 -4.22 14.03
N ASP A 571 -3.68 -4.91 12.94
CA ASP A 571 -5.00 -4.78 12.29
C ASP A 571 -6.14 -5.15 13.24
N ARG A 572 -5.99 -6.21 14.03
CA ARG A 572 -6.98 -6.62 15.03
C ARG A 572 -7.13 -5.58 16.13
N ALA A 573 -6.02 -5.00 16.60
CA ALA A 573 -6.05 -3.96 17.63
C ALA A 573 -6.74 -2.71 17.12
N ILE A 574 -6.48 -2.36 15.86
CA ILE A 574 -7.09 -1.25 15.13
C ILE A 574 -8.59 -1.46 14.94
N ASN A 575 -9.01 -2.62 14.44
CA ASN A 575 -10.43 -2.90 14.19
C ASN A 575 -11.21 -3.02 15.50
N PHE A 576 -10.61 -3.59 16.53
CA PHE A 576 -11.20 -3.60 17.86
C PHE A 576 -11.24 -2.19 18.45
N ALA A 577 -10.22 -1.37 18.24
CA ALA A 577 -10.24 0.03 18.66
C ALA A 577 -11.34 0.83 17.94
N ALA A 578 -11.59 0.57 16.66
CA ALA A 578 -12.68 1.17 15.91
C ALA A 578 -14.04 0.72 16.44
N THR A 579 -14.21 -0.58 16.72
CA THR A 579 -15.38 -1.14 17.40
C THR A 579 -15.58 -0.48 18.76
N ASN A 580 -14.51 -0.38 19.53
CA ASN A 580 -14.57 0.10 20.88
C ASN A 580 -14.71 1.62 20.93
N ALA A 581 -14.28 2.38 19.91
CA ALA A 581 -14.49 3.82 19.80
C ALA A 581 -15.97 4.22 19.92
N PHE A 582 -16.89 3.33 19.55
CA PHE A 582 -18.32 3.47 19.80
C PHE A 582 -18.70 3.26 21.29
N ASN A 583 -18.01 2.37 22.00
CA ASN A 583 -18.09 2.26 23.47
C ASN A 583 -17.31 3.37 24.20
N ILE A 584 -16.53 4.18 23.47
CA ILE A 584 -15.85 5.35 24.00
C ILE A 584 -16.76 6.59 23.87
N GLU A 585 -17.98 6.46 24.38
CA GLU A 585 -18.93 7.57 24.55
C GLU A 585 -18.23 8.76 25.23
N THR A 586 -17.40 8.48 26.23
CA THR A 586 -16.67 9.51 27.00
C THR A 586 -15.63 10.31 26.21
N ILE A 587 -15.03 9.76 25.15
CA ILE A 587 -14.10 10.54 24.30
C ILE A 587 -14.91 11.31 23.26
N VAL A 588 -15.92 10.68 22.66
CA VAL A 588 -16.78 11.34 21.68
C VAL A 588 -17.54 12.50 22.31
N GLU A 589 -18.11 12.32 23.50
CA GLU A 589 -18.77 13.37 24.29
C GLU A 589 -17.81 14.53 24.58
N LYS A 590 -16.58 14.23 25.03
CA LYS A 590 -15.56 15.26 25.27
C LYS A 590 -15.09 15.94 23.99
N ALA A 591 -14.98 15.18 22.90
CA ALA A 591 -14.59 15.72 21.61
C ALA A 591 -15.65 16.67 21.07
N VAL A 592 -16.92 16.29 21.11
CA VAL A 592 -18.02 17.15 20.66
C VAL A 592 -18.19 18.37 21.57
N SER A 593 -18.14 18.20 22.89
CA SER A 593 -18.30 19.32 23.83
C SER A 593 -17.17 20.35 23.75
N GLU A 594 -15.93 19.90 23.51
CA GLU A 594 -14.77 20.78 23.34
C GLU A 594 -14.53 21.20 21.88
N LYS A 595 -15.41 20.80 20.94
CA LYS A 595 -15.29 21.03 19.48
C LYS A 595 -13.93 20.58 18.92
N LEU A 596 -13.50 19.41 19.33
CA LEU A 596 -12.27 18.77 18.88
C LEU A 596 -12.52 17.99 17.60
N GLU A 597 -11.57 18.05 16.67
CA GLU A 597 -11.54 17.19 15.49
C GLU A 597 -10.40 16.18 15.58
N LEU A 598 -10.63 14.97 15.09
CA LEU A 598 -9.62 13.92 15.04
C LEU A 598 -8.55 14.27 14.00
N ASP A 599 -7.29 14.35 14.42
CA ASP A 599 -6.13 14.67 13.58
C ASP A 599 -5.45 13.39 13.05
N THR A 600 -5.02 12.54 13.99
CA THR A 600 -4.22 11.35 13.68
C THR A 600 -4.56 10.20 14.63
N ILE A 601 -4.43 8.97 14.11
CA ILE A 601 -4.50 7.73 14.88
C ILE A 601 -3.12 7.07 14.81
N GLU A 602 -2.47 6.93 15.97
CA GLU A 602 -1.18 6.23 16.08
C GLU A 602 -1.38 4.89 16.80
N ILE A 603 -0.75 3.84 16.30
CA ILE A 603 -0.76 2.52 16.93
C ILE A 603 0.68 2.07 17.15
N GLU A 604 1.01 1.73 18.39
CA GLU A 604 2.33 1.22 18.77
C GLU A 604 2.18 0.01 19.69
N ARG A 605 3.21 -0.84 19.74
CA ARG A 605 3.22 -1.97 20.67
C ARG A 605 3.33 -1.46 22.11
N SER A 606 2.42 -1.90 22.98
CA SER A 606 2.37 -1.42 24.36
C SER A 606 3.50 -2.01 25.21
N PRO A 607 4.22 -1.20 25.99
CA PRO A 607 5.18 -1.70 26.97
C PRO A 607 4.51 -2.23 28.24
N VAL A 608 3.18 -2.07 28.39
CA VAL A 608 2.43 -2.36 29.63
C VAL A 608 1.78 -3.75 29.61
N CYS A 609 2.38 -4.70 28.89
CA CYS A 609 1.84 -6.03 28.68
C CYS A 609 2.37 -7.08 29.65
N ARG A 610 1.57 -8.11 29.91
CA ARG A 610 2.04 -9.34 30.58
C ARG A 610 2.90 -10.16 29.60
N PRO A 611 3.76 -11.07 30.09
CA PRO A 611 4.69 -11.84 29.25
C PRO A 611 4.08 -12.72 28.13
N GLU A 612 2.76 -12.87 28.03
CA GLU A 612 2.05 -13.63 26.99
C GLU A 612 0.94 -12.81 26.30
N SER A 613 0.90 -11.50 26.57
CA SER A 613 -0.07 -10.57 25.98
C SER A 613 0.53 -9.89 24.75
N ASP A 614 -0.29 -9.75 23.72
CA ASP A 614 0.01 -8.99 22.52
C ASP A 614 -0.81 -7.71 22.58
N CYS A 615 -0.34 -6.73 23.36
CA CYS A 615 -1.05 -5.47 23.50
C CYS A 615 -0.45 -4.31 22.72
N TRP A 616 -1.36 -3.46 22.28
CA TRP A 616 -1.13 -2.34 21.40
C TRP A 616 -1.77 -1.10 22.02
N ASP A 617 -1.00 -0.02 22.10
CA ASP A 617 -1.48 1.28 22.51
C ASP A 617 -2.05 2.00 21.28
N VAL A 618 -3.34 2.31 21.33
CA VAL A 618 -4.02 3.12 20.33
C VAL A 618 -4.13 4.54 20.86
N LYS A 619 -3.52 5.49 20.14
CA LYS A 619 -3.54 6.92 20.46
C LYS A 619 -4.40 7.66 19.45
N LEU A 620 -5.43 8.33 19.94
CA LEU A 620 -6.28 9.23 19.17
C LEU A 620 -5.86 10.67 19.49
N MET A 621 -5.34 11.36 18.49
CA MET A 621 -4.88 12.75 18.61
C MET A 621 -5.95 13.67 18.06
N PHE A 622 -6.37 14.63 18.87
CA PHE A 622 -7.36 15.64 18.49
C PHE A 622 -6.72 17.03 18.48
N PHE A 623 -7.21 17.89 17.59
CA PHE A 623 -6.81 19.29 17.53
C PHE A 623 -8.02 20.22 17.68
N PHE A 624 -7.76 21.49 18.01
CA PHE A 624 -8.78 22.53 18.17
C PHE A 624 -8.87 23.37 16.89
N PRO A 625 -9.93 23.23 16.06
CA PRO A 625 -10.04 23.95 14.79
C PRO A 625 -10.12 25.47 14.99
N GLU A 626 -10.80 25.92 16.06
CA GLU A 626 -10.99 27.35 16.38
C GLU A 626 -9.75 28.00 17.02
N ARG A 627 -8.75 27.21 17.45
CA ARG A 627 -7.55 27.70 18.16
C ARG A 627 -6.26 27.44 17.36
N GLN A 628 -6.26 27.80 16.08
CA GLN A 628 -5.14 27.54 15.14
C GLN A 628 -3.77 28.10 15.58
N VAL A 629 -3.73 29.06 16.51
CA VAL A 629 -2.49 29.73 16.97
C VAL A 629 -1.76 28.92 18.08
N GLN A 630 -2.43 27.94 18.71
CA GLN A 630 -1.82 27.08 19.72
C GLN A 630 -1.73 25.64 19.18
N THR A 631 -0.52 25.08 19.13
CA THR A 631 -0.24 23.70 18.70
C THR A 631 -0.72 22.63 19.68
N VAL A 632 -1.47 23.01 20.71
CA VAL A 632 -1.86 22.10 21.79
C VAL A 632 -2.89 21.10 21.25
N ARG A 633 -2.45 19.85 21.08
CA ARG A 633 -3.28 18.70 20.75
C ARG A 633 -3.77 18.02 22.02
N ARG A 634 -4.91 17.34 21.95
CA ARG A 634 -5.40 16.46 23.02
C ARG A 634 -5.22 15.02 22.60
N ALA A 635 -4.40 14.29 23.34
CA ALA A 635 -4.15 12.87 23.10
C ALA A 635 -5.04 12.04 24.01
N TYR A 636 -5.65 11.01 23.44
CA TYR A 636 -6.27 9.94 24.19
C TYR A 636 -5.57 8.62 23.89
N ARG A 637 -5.30 7.81 24.90
CA ARG A 637 -4.68 6.49 24.73
C ARG A 637 -5.46 5.44 25.48
N PHE A 638 -5.65 4.30 24.82
CA PHE A 638 -6.09 3.07 25.44
C PHE A 638 -5.27 1.91 24.91
N THR A 639 -5.16 0.86 25.71
CA THR A 639 -4.37 -0.33 25.40
C THR A 639 -5.33 -1.47 25.07
N VAL A 640 -5.05 -2.20 23.99
CA VAL A 640 -5.85 -3.34 23.54
C VAL A 640 -4.97 -4.57 23.51
N ASP A 641 -5.37 -5.65 24.17
CA ASP A 641 -4.74 -6.97 24.08
C ASP A 641 -5.46 -7.81 23.03
N VAL A 642 -4.72 -8.25 22.00
CA VAL A 642 -5.22 -9.04 20.86
C VAL A 642 -4.67 -10.47 20.85
N SER A 643 -4.20 -10.97 22.00
CA SER A 643 -3.75 -12.36 22.15
C SER A 643 -4.88 -13.38 21.99
N ASP A 644 -6.12 -13.00 22.23
CA ASP A 644 -7.31 -13.86 22.12
C ASP A 644 -8.14 -13.53 20.85
N VAL A 645 -9.04 -14.44 20.47
CA VAL A 645 -9.99 -14.29 19.36
C VAL A 645 -10.84 -13.03 19.54
N VAL A 646 -11.23 -12.74 20.78
CA VAL A 646 -11.95 -11.54 21.18
C VAL A 646 -10.97 -10.64 21.92
N PRO A 647 -10.51 -9.53 21.30
CA PRO A 647 -9.61 -8.61 21.96
C PRO A 647 -10.25 -7.97 23.19
N VAL A 648 -9.41 -7.50 24.11
CA VAL A 648 -9.85 -6.88 25.36
C VAL A 648 -9.13 -5.56 25.61
N THR A 649 -9.81 -4.60 26.24
CA THR A 649 -9.17 -3.37 26.71
C THR A 649 -8.42 -3.59 28.01
N VAL A 650 -7.22 -3.03 28.10
CA VAL A 650 -6.36 -3.09 29.28
C VAL A 650 -6.35 -1.73 29.97
N GLY A 651 -7.05 -1.65 31.09
CA GLY A 651 -7.12 -0.44 31.92
C GLY A 651 -8.06 0.64 31.39
N ALA A 652 -8.02 1.82 32.02
CA ALA A 652 -8.85 2.96 31.67
C ALA A 652 -8.19 3.84 30.60
N VAL A 653 -9.01 4.49 29.78
CA VAL A 653 -8.58 5.51 28.82
C VAL A 653 -7.80 6.60 29.55
N ARG A 654 -6.62 6.94 29.02
CA ARG A 654 -5.78 8.05 29.49
C ARG A 654 -5.92 9.23 28.54
N ALA A 655 -5.91 10.44 29.08
CA ALA A 655 -5.98 11.67 28.29
C ALA A 655 -4.95 12.69 28.79
N TRP A 656 -4.27 13.38 27.89
CA TRP A 656 -3.34 14.46 28.22
C TRP A 656 -3.21 15.45 27.07
N PHE A 657 -2.61 16.60 27.34
CA PHE A 657 -2.30 17.60 26.32
C PHE A 657 -0.89 17.37 25.76
N VAL A 658 -0.77 17.43 24.44
CA VAL A 658 0.49 17.35 23.69
C VAL A 658 0.73 18.72 23.09
N ARG A 659 1.95 19.24 23.21
CA ARG A 659 2.31 20.58 22.73
C ARG A 659 2.93 20.57 21.36
#